data_AF-A0A414RAR3-F1
#
_entry.id   AF-A0A414RAR3-F1
#
_cell.length_a   1.000
_cell.length_b   1.000
_cell.length_c   1.000
_cell.angle_alpha   90.00
_cell.angle_beta   90.00
_cell.angle_gamma   90.00
#
_symmetry.space_group_name_H-M   'P 1'
#
loop_
_entity.id
_entity.type
_entity.pdbx_description
1 polymer ?
#
loop_
_entity_poly.entity_id
_entity_poly.type
_entity_poly.pdbx_seq_one_letter_code
_entity_poly.pdbx_strand_id
1 'polypeptide(L)'
;MAIKEFRKILSQKWIIYILLLLCFVNVFLDTRNIDSEIKKADKKQEQQIEKIQGYNKYIENISSNANVISGFSLFADNNNYQVKSSKKIVNAYEHVKNVKPKSGNYAAIEKATKIGFSDIIVLIAMMQCVIIIMNIDRKHGMLILLKSCRQGRTGLALGKIGGLLMASVCVEIFTFIVHLLTLTATFGCGDLTEPVQSIPDFYESALPINILTYLIIFVLLKIAVVFSYTLFIFLIAVLCDNSGIIYAITGAVIGVSAVASLNIMWDYRIAFIKILSPVTLINIKSITEKYYNLNLAGNPFNVMSVGILIIIGYIALFTTLSTMFFKRKNVLHIEIKKAKGKQKNRQKKPIGMLAMEYKKLLITNKGILMLLVLCIIQGAILSNVNTTIDGDQKYYSNYMDDIEGPVSESKEEYIQKEKDYFKDVTKKYKRKQTQYLQGKITGSELSIAENQYITKMMPNVAFKKVLKRQKYLKKLNRDRGIQGWYVNDIGINYLIHPNRIYNEKIAWIFMMLIMSVMVVICMAYEEQTGMDRLSDTTMFGGRKLLNKKIIASVTVSLVIFAISNLPFLILVIRSYHFSGVMAPINSLMGYENWIQIPILIVLMGVYIVKLLIMFIATMVVILISCKMTGMVKKMAVSITILVVPLIIMTII
;
A
#
# COMPACT_ATOMS: atom_id res chain seq x y z
N MET A 1 33.97 15.93 9.67
CA MET A 1 32.80 15.80 10.57
C MET A 1 31.84 14.70 10.12
N ALA A 2 31.44 14.68 8.83
CA ALA A 2 30.57 13.64 8.26
C ALA A 2 31.00 12.19 8.56
N ILE A 3 32.29 11.86 8.38
CA ILE A 3 32.82 10.52 8.69
C ILE A 3 32.61 10.13 10.16
N LYS A 4 32.74 11.07 11.11
CA LYS A 4 32.53 10.81 12.54
C LYS A 4 31.05 10.50 12.82
N GLU A 5 30.14 11.24 12.19
CA GLU A 5 28.70 11.02 12.31
C GLU A 5 28.27 9.70 11.63
N PHE A 6 28.85 9.35 10.49
CA PHE A 6 28.64 8.05 9.85
C PHE A 6 29.12 6.89 10.74
N ARG A 7 30.28 7.05 11.39
CA ARG A 7 30.81 6.05 12.34
C ARG A 7 29.89 5.83 13.55
N LYS A 8 29.10 6.83 13.96
CA LYS A 8 28.07 6.66 15.03
C LYS A 8 26.95 5.72 14.60
N ILE A 9 26.59 5.71 13.31
CA ILE A 9 25.58 4.78 12.77
C ILE A 9 26.19 3.37 12.74
N LEU A 10 27.39 3.21 12.19
CA LEU A 10 28.07 1.92 12.08
C LEU A 10 28.42 1.28 13.43
N SER A 11 28.63 2.07 14.48
CA SER A 11 28.88 1.53 15.83
C SER A 11 27.67 0.78 16.41
N GLN A 12 26.47 1.02 15.89
CA GLN A 12 25.26 0.30 16.26
C GLN A 12 25.15 -1.04 15.53
N LYS A 13 25.95 -2.04 15.92
CA LYS A 13 26.03 -3.35 15.23
C LYS A 13 24.66 -3.99 14.92
N TRP A 14 23.66 -3.79 15.77
CA TRP A 14 22.31 -4.32 15.57
C TRP A 14 21.61 -3.82 14.29
N ILE A 15 21.90 -2.61 13.81
CA ILE A 15 21.30 -2.10 12.56
C ILE A 15 21.83 -2.88 11.35
N ILE A 16 23.12 -3.24 11.37
CA ILE A 16 23.77 -4.03 10.32
C ILE A 16 23.16 -5.43 10.29
N TYR A 17 22.94 -6.05 11.46
CA TYR A 17 22.27 -7.35 11.54
C TYR A 17 20.83 -7.31 10.99
N ILE A 18 20.05 -6.25 11.27
CA ILE A 18 18.70 -6.11 10.70
C ILE A 18 18.76 -5.93 9.18
N LEU A 19 19.68 -5.10 8.67
CA LEU A 19 19.85 -4.92 7.22
C LEU A 19 20.19 -6.24 6.54
N LEU A 20 21.15 -7.00 7.08
CA LEU A 20 21.54 -8.31 6.55
C LEU A 20 20.38 -9.32 6.60
N LEU A 21 19.64 -9.37 7.71
CA LEU A 21 18.47 -10.24 7.85
C LEU A 21 17.41 -9.91 6.80
N LEU A 22 17.10 -8.63 6.60
CA LEU A 22 16.13 -8.19 5.61
C LEU A 22 16.59 -8.47 4.18
N CYS A 23 17.88 -8.28 3.89
CA CYS A 23 18.46 -8.67 2.60
C CYS A 23 18.37 -10.18 2.38
N PHE A 24 18.67 -11.01 3.39
CA PHE A 24 18.52 -12.46 3.30
C PHE A 24 17.06 -12.87 3.04
N VAL A 25 16.11 -12.22 3.70
CA VAL A 25 14.68 -12.43 3.43
C VAL A 25 14.34 -12.03 1.99
N ASN A 26 14.87 -10.91 1.47
CA ASN A 26 14.69 -10.51 0.07
C ASN A 26 15.20 -11.58 -0.90
N VAL A 27 16.39 -12.14 -0.65
CA VAL A 27 16.97 -13.24 -1.45
C VAL A 27 16.03 -14.45 -1.46
N PHE A 28 15.48 -14.81 -0.29
CA PHE A 28 14.52 -15.91 -0.19
C PHE A 28 13.22 -15.64 -0.97
N LEU A 29 12.75 -14.38 -1.00
CA LEU A 29 11.56 -14.00 -1.75
C LEU A 29 11.78 -14.08 -3.26
N ASP A 30 12.92 -13.58 -3.74
CA ASP A 30 13.30 -13.62 -5.15
C ASP A 30 13.45 -15.08 -5.64
N THR A 31 13.80 -16.02 -4.75
CA THR A 31 14.01 -17.44 -5.08
C THR A 31 12.80 -18.35 -4.85
N ARG A 32 11.70 -17.89 -4.23
CA ARG A 32 10.57 -18.77 -3.87
C ARG A 32 9.66 -19.18 -5.04
N ASN A 33 9.53 -18.33 -6.06
CA ASN A 33 8.54 -18.49 -7.14
C ASN A 33 9.17 -18.70 -8.53
N ILE A 34 10.42 -19.18 -8.58
CA ILE A 34 11.27 -19.26 -9.78
C ILE A 34 10.53 -19.87 -10.97
N ASP A 35 9.98 -21.09 -10.84
CA ASP A 35 9.39 -21.82 -11.97
C ASP A 35 8.20 -21.11 -12.63
N SER A 36 7.35 -20.47 -11.82
CA SER A 36 6.19 -19.73 -12.34
C SER A 36 6.61 -18.43 -13.03
N GLU A 37 7.71 -17.83 -12.58
CA GLU A 37 8.21 -16.57 -13.11
C GLU A 37 9.12 -16.75 -14.32
N ILE A 38 9.88 -17.86 -14.39
CA ILE A 38 10.62 -18.26 -15.59
C ILE A 38 9.62 -18.47 -16.75
N LYS A 39 8.55 -19.26 -16.54
CA LYS A 39 7.52 -19.46 -17.57
C LYS A 39 6.89 -18.16 -18.08
N LYS A 40 6.69 -17.18 -17.19
CA LYS A 40 6.19 -15.84 -17.57
C LYS A 40 7.23 -15.05 -18.36
N ALA A 41 8.50 -15.13 -17.98
CA ALA A 41 9.60 -14.48 -18.67
C ALA A 41 9.78 -15.06 -20.08
N ASP A 42 9.77 -16.39 -20.22
CA ASP A 42 9.89 -17.09 -21.50
C ASP A 42 8.76 -16.67 -22.46
N LYS A 43 7.52 -16.70 -21.97
CA LYS A 43 6.34 -16.26 -22.76
C LYS A 43 6.43 -14.78 -23.17
N LYS A 44 6.92 -13.90 -22.29
CA LYS A 44 7.15 -12.49 -22.63
C LYS A 44 8.25 -12.35 -23.70
N GLN A 45 9.28 -13.19 -23.64
CA GLN A 45 10.40 -13.17 -24.57
C GLN A 45 9.98 -13.64 -25.97
N GLU A 46 9.10 -14.66 -26.07
CA GLU A 46 8.50 -15.07 -27.35
C GLU A 46 7.71 -13.92 -28.01
N GLN A 47 6.86 -13.23 -27.23
CA GLN A 47 6.10 -12.06 -27.70
C GLN A 47 6.98 -10.86 -28.05
N GLN A 48 8.20 -10.82 -27.54
CA GLN A 48 9.13 -9.73 -27.78
C GLN A 48 9.76 -9.78 -29.18
N ILE A 49 9.98 -10.97 -29.73
CA ILE A 49 10.61 -11.15 -31.04
C ILE A 49 9.77 -10.45 -32.13
N GLU A 50 8.45 -10.64 -32.11
CA GLU A 50 7.52 -9.96 -33.03
C GLU A 50 7.54 -8.44 -32.85
N LYS A 51 7.59 -7.95 -31.60
CA LYS A 51 7.65 -6.51 -31.31
C LYS A 51 8.93 -5.86 -31.82
N ILE A 52 10.08 -6.50 -31.63
CA ILE A 52 11.37 -5.97 -32.08
C ILE A 52 11.43 -5.86 -33.60
N GLN A 53 10.89 -6.85 -34.32
CA GLN A 53 10.79 -6.80 -35.79
C GLN A 53 9.92 -5.62 -36.27
N GLY A 54 8.89 -5.25 -35.50
CA GLY A 54 8.01 -4.11 -35.76
C GLY A 54 8.49 -2.76 -35.21
N TYR A 55 9.71 -2.66 -34.66
CA TYR A 55 10.15 -1.45 -33.93
C TYR A 55 10.16 -0.17 -34.79
N ASN A 56 10.69 -0.25 -36.02
CA ASN A 56 10.68 0.91 -36.93
C ASN A 56 9.27 1.39 -37.24
N LYS A 57 8.34 0.45 -37.46
CA LYS A 57 6.92 0.75 -37.69
C LYS A 57 6.25 1.35 -36.45
N TYR A 58 6.63 0.91 -35.25
CA TYR A 58 6.17 1.51 -34.00
C TYR A 58 6.60 2.99 -33.89
N ILE A 59 7.86 3.30 -34.17
CA ILE A 59 8.36 4.69 -34.14
C ILE A 59 7.68 5.55 -35.21
N GLU A 60 7.48 5.03 -36.43
CA GLU A 60 6.74 5.73 -37.49
C GLU A 60 5.28 6.00 -37.12
N ASN A 61 4.62 5.04 -36.44
CA ASN A 61 3.25 5.21 -35.96
C ASN A 61 3.13 6.31 -34.90
N ILE A 62 4.15 6.58 -34.09
CA ILE A 62 4.13 7.71 -33.13
C ILE A 62 4.01 9.04 -33.88
N SER A 63 4.78 9.20 -34.96
CA SER A 63 4.70 10.40 -35.82
C SER A 63 3.37 10.50 -36.56
N SER A 64 2.86 9.38 -37.08
CA SER A 64 1.55 9.34 -37.75
C SER A 64 0.40 9.72 -36.81
N ASN A 65 0.38 9.17 -35.59
CA ASN A 65 -0.63 9.47 -34.57
C ASN A 65 -0.61 10.94 -34.15
N ALA A 66 0.57 11.54 -34.04
CA ALA A 66 0.70 12.96 -33.72
C ALA A 66 0.05 13.86 -34.81
N ASN A 67 0.22 13.49 -36.09
CA ASN A 67 -0.40 14.21 -37.21
C ASN A 67 -1.94 14.10 -37.19
N VAL A 68 -2.46 12.93 -36.82
CA VAL A 68 -3.91 12.71 -36.64
C VAL A 68 -4.47 13.59 -35.51
N ILE A 69 -3.78 13.66 -34.37
CA ILE A 69 -4.19 14.51 -33.22
C ILE A 69 -4.24 15.99 -33.62
N SER A 70 -3.28 16.48 -34.41
CA SER A 70 -3.29 17.85 -34.91
C SER A 70 -4.37 18.13 -35.97
N GLY A 71 -4.87 17.09 -36.65
CA GLY A 71 -5.90 17.22 -37.70
C GLY A 71 -7.33 17.34 -37.18
N PHE A 72 -7.59 17.01 -35.92
CA PHE A 72 -8.91 17.16 -35.31
C PHE A 72 -9.21 18.64 -35.01
N SER A 73 -10.33 19.16 -35.54
CA SER A 73 -10.76 20.56 -35.34
C SER A 73 -10.88 20.97 -33.87
N LEU A 74 -11.22 20.02 -32.98
CA LEU A 74 -11.32 20.20 -31.52
C LEU A 74 -9.97 20.50 -30.85
N PHE A 75 -8.85 20.19 -31.53
CA PHE A 75 -7.48 20.40 -31.08
C PHE A 75 -6.69 21.36 -31.98
N ALA A 76 -7.30 21.93 -33.02
CA ALA A 76 -6.64 22.77 -34.03
C ALA A 76 -6.08 24.10 -33.50
N ASP A 77 -6.50 24.55 -32.31
CA ASP A 77 -5.90 25.70 -31.65
C ASP A 77 -4.47 25.39 -31.20
N ASN A 78 -3.49 26.15 -31.71
CA ASN A 78 -2.06 26.04 -31.37
C ASN A 78 -1.75 26.14 -29.86
N ASN A 79 -2.69 26.64 -29.05
CA ASN A 79 -2.54 26.75 -27.60
C ASN A 79 -2.99 25.50 -26.81
N ASN A 80 -3.50 24.47 -27.50
CA ASN A 80 -3.98 23.25 -26.87
C ASN A 80 -2.82 22.35 -26.38
N TYR A 81 -2.91 21.89 -25.13
CA TYR A 81 -1.92 21.01 -24.50
C TYR A 81 -1.66 19.74 -25.31
N GLN A 82 -2.70 19.13 -25.90
CA GLN A 82 -2.58 17.84 -26.59
C GLN A 82 -1.67 17.93 -27.84
N VAL A 83 -1.77 19.02 -28.61
CA VAL A 83 -0.92 19.26 -29.79
C VAL A 83 0.52 19.52 -29.37
N LYS A 84 0.74 20.41 -28.38
CA LYS A 84 2.07 20.69 -27.85
C LYS A 84 2.73 19.43 -27.27
N SER A 85 1.95 18.60 -26.57
CA SER A 85 2.41 17.35 -25.96
C SER A 85 2.83 16.35 -27.02
N SER A 86 1.99 16.15 -28.04
CA SER A 86 2.26 15.25 -29.17
C SER A 86 3.54 15.64 -29.90
N LYS A 87 3.76 16.94 -30.16
CA LYS A 87 5.00 17.43 -30.77
C LYS A 87 6.25 17.13 -29.92
N LYS A 88 6.19 17.31 -28.61
CA LYS A 88 7.31 16.95 -27.71
C LYS A 88 7.58 15.46 -27.67
N ILE A 89 6.53 14.63 -27.72
CA ILE A 89 6.65 13.17 -27.80
C ILE A 89 7.39 12.79 -29.08
N VAL A 90 6.96 13.28 -30.26
CA VAL A 90 7.62 13.00 -31.55
C VAL A 90 9.11 13.36 -31.48
N ASN A 91 9.44 14.58 -31.05
CA ASN A 91 10.83 15.03 -30.93
C ASN A 91 11.66 14.12 -30.00
N ALA A 92 11.08 13.62 -28.91
CA ALA A 92 11.80 12.72 -28.00
C ALA A 92 12.10 11.36 -28.66
N TYR A 93 11.17 10.84 -29.45
CA TYR A 93 11.35 9.56 -30.15
C TYR A 93 12.25 9.65 -31.39
N GLU A 94 12.49 10.84 -31.96
CA GLU A 94 13.47 11.03 -33.04
C GLU A 94 14.87 10.55 -32.64
N HIS A 95 15.26 10.75 -31.37
CA HIS A 95 16.56 10.34 -30.86
C HIS A 95 16.76 8.81 -30.82
N VAL A 96 15.67 8.03 -30.83
CA VAL A 96 15.72 6.55 -30.79
C VAL A 96 15.33 5.91 -32.12
N LYS A 97 15.13 6.69 -33.18
CA LYS A 97 14.71 6.20 -34.52
C LYS A 97 15.71 5.22 -35.15
N ASN A 98 17.00 5.40 -34.89
CA ASN A 98 18.08 4.57 -35.46
C ASN A 98 18.53 3.44 -34.51
N VAL A 99 17.90 3.30 -33.35
CA VAL A 99 18.24 2.25 -32.39
C VAL A 99 17.73 0.91 -32.91
N LYS A 100 18.55 -0.14 -32.76
CA LYS A 100 18.20 -1.52 -33.15
C LYS A 100 18.11 -2.39 -31.90
N PRO A 101 16.92 -2.55 -31.30
CA PRO A 101 16.74 -3.45 -30.16
C PRO A 101 17.06 -4.89 -30.54
N LYS A 102 17.61 -5.68 -29.61
CA LYS A 102 17.86 -7.11 -29.81
C LYS A 102 17.12 -7.95 -28.79
N SER A 103 16.63 -9.11 -29.23
CA SER A 103 16.00 -10.07 -28.32
C SER A 103 17.07 -10.71 -27.44
N GLY A 104 16.78 -10.85 -26.15
CA GLY A 104 17.67 -11.43 -25.17
C GLY A 104 16.94 -11.67 -23.84
N ASN A 105 17.59 -12.41 -22.94
CA ASN A 105 17.04 -12.65 -21.61
C ASN A 105 17.35 -11.47 -20.68
N TYR A 106 16.39 -10.56 -20.53
CA TYR A 106 16.52 -9.39 -19.64
C TYR A 106 15.60 -9.44 -18.41
N ALA A 107 15.12 -10.63 -18.04
CA ALA A 107 14.17 -10.80 -16.94
C ALA A 107 14.73 -10.32 -15.58
N ALA A 108 16.03 -10.56 -15.33
CA ALA A 108 16.69 -10.08 -14.11
C ALA A 108 16.66 -8.54 -14.01
N ILE A 109 16.89 -7.83 -15.13
CA ILE A 109 16.92 -6.37 -15.18
C ILE A 109 15.51 -5.79 -15.05
N GLU A 110 14.53 -6.41 -15.71
CA GLU A 110 13.12 -6.02 -15.60
C GLU A 110 12.63 -6.06 -14.15
N LYS A 111 13.06 -7.08 -13.38
CA LYS A 111 12.70 -7.24 -11.97
C LYS A 111 13.51 -6.34 -11.05
N ALA A 112 14.83 -6.22 -11.26
CA ALA A 112 15.70 -5.39 -10.44
C ALA A 112 15.32 -3.90 -10.47
N THR A 113 14.66 -3.46 -11.56
CA THR A 113 14.22 -2.07 -11.75
C THR A 113 12.80 -1.81 -11.26
N LYS A 114 12.02 -2.86 -10.93
CA LYS A 114 10.68 -2.70 -10.35
C LYS A 114 10.77 -2.25 -8.89
N ILE A 115 9.78 -1.46 -8.47
CA ILE A 115 9.61 -1.17 -7.04
C ILE A 115 9.27 -2.47 -6.32
N GLY A 116 9.99 -2.76 -5.24
CA GLY A 116 9.92 -4.07 -4.58
C GLY A 116 10.19 -4.03 -3.09
N PHE A 117 10.43 -5.22 -2.51
CA PHE A 117 10.74 -5.34 -1.10
C PHE A 117 12.07 -4.66 -0.73
N SER A 118 13.04 -4.64 -1.65
CA SER A 118 14.32 -3.93 -1.50
C SER A 118 14.16 -2.45 -1.14
N ASP A 119 13.21 -1.74 -1.76
CA ASP A 119 12.90 -0.33 -1.46
C ASP A 119 12.41 -0.13 -0.02
N ILE A 120 11.63 -1.08 0.48
CA ILE A 120 11.11 -1.05 1.85
C ILE A 120 12.25 -1.26 2.86
N ILE A 121 13.21 -2.13 2.53
CA ILE A 121 14.41 -2.35 3.36
C ILE A 121 15.19 -1.04 3.48
N VAL A 122 15.47 -0.38 2.35
CA VAL A 122 16.22 0.88 2.33
C VAL A 122 15.48 1.95 3.14
N LEU A 123 14.16 2.07 2.97
CA LEU A 123 13.34 3.02 3.71
C LEU A 123 13.43 2.79 5.22
N ILE A 124 13.27 1.55 5.67
CA ILE A 124 13.36 1.18 7.10
C ILE A 124 14.75 1.48 7.63
N ALA A 125 15.80 1.05 6.90
CA ALA A 125 17.19 1.25 7.30
C ALA A 125 17.54 2.74 7.45
N MET A 126 17.16 3.57 6.47
CA MET A 126 17.46 5.01 6.50
C MET A 126 16.68 5.75 7.58
N MET A 127 15.42 5.37 7.83
CA MET A 127 14.67 5.87 8.97
C MET A 127 15.36 5.55 10.30
N GLN A 128 15.89 4.33 10.48
CA GLN A 128 16.67 3.96 11.67
C GLN A 128 17.96 4.78 11.79
N CYS A 129 18.70 4.98 10.69
CA CYS A 129 19.90 5.81 10.66
C CYS A 129 19.65 7.23 11.18
N VAL A 130 18.56 7.87 10.75
CA VAL A 130 18.15 9.22 11.19
C VAL A 130 17.79 9.24 12.68
N ILE A 131 17.09 8.23 13.17
CA ILE A 131 16.68 8.18 14.57
C ILE A 131 17.89 7.92 15.47
N ILE A 132 18.81 7.05 15.06
CA ILE A 132 20.05 6.76 15.79
C ILE A 132 20.94 8.01 15.89
N ILE A 133 21.22 8.65 14.76
CA ILE A 133 22.13 9.81 14.71
C ILE A 133 21.62 10.98 15.55
N MET A 134 20.29 11.11 15.70
CA MET A 134 19.67 12.11 16.56
C MET A 134 19.60 11.67 18.03
N ASN A 135 19.22 10.41 18.30
CA ASN A 135 19.07 9.93 19.67
C ASN A 135 20.38 9.80 20.42
N ILE A 136 21.49 9.43 19.74
CA ILE A 136 22.81 9.39 20.37
C ILE A 136 23.16 10.75 20.98
N ASP A 137 22.87 11.83 20.26
CA ASP A 137 23.18 13.19 20.73
C ASP A 137 22.12 13.73 21.68
N ARG A 138 20.86 13.31 21.59
CA ARG A 138 19.78 13.72 22.51
C ARG A 138 19.84 13.07 23.88
N LYS A 139 20.43 11.88 23.99
CA LYS A 139 20.54 11.15 25.26
C LYS A 139 21.13 12.05 26.34
N HIS A 140 20.47 12.06 27.50
CA HIS A 140 20.86 12.84 28.67
C HIS A 140 21.07 14.35 28.40
N GLY A 141 20.40 14.91 27.38
CA GLY A 141 20.49 16.35 27.07
C GLY A 141 21.81 16.79 26.43
N MET A 142 22.67 15.85 26.01
CA MET A 142 24.01 16.13 25.46
C MET A 142 23.97 17.06 24.23
N LEU A 143 22.87 17.05 23.46
CA LEU A 143 22.67 17.92 22.31
C LEU A 143 22.75 19.41 22.68
N ILE A 144 22.29 19.78 23.87
CA ILE A 144 22.36 21.16 24.36
C ILE A 144 23.82 21.58 24.56
N LEU A 145 24.63 20.70 25.15
CA LEU A 145 26.06 20.92 25.34
C LEU A 145 26.79 21.01 24.00
N LEU A 146 26.50 20.08 23.08
CA LEU A 146 27.08 20.07 21.74
C LEU A 146 26.76 21.38 20.99
N LYS A 147 25.54 21.90 21.08
CA LYS A 147 25.13 23.17 20.44
C LYS A 147 25.84 24.42 20.98
N SER A 148 26.47 24.33 22.14
CA SER A 148 27.30 25.40 22.72
C SER A 148 28.74 25.39 22.20
N CYS A 149 29.20 24.31 21.57
CA CYS A 149 30.55 24.22 21.00
C CYS A 149 30.68 24.99 19.66
N ARG A 150 31.90 25.38 19.28
CA ARG A 150 32.22 26.20 18.07
C ARG A 150 31.60 25.69 16.77
N GLN A 151 31.57 24.37 16.56
CA GLN A 151 30.93 23.72 15.39
C GLN A 151 29.61 23.03 15.73
N GLY A 152 29.02 23.32 16.89
CA GLY A 152 27.89 22.63 17.49
C GLY A 152 26.52 22.83 16.82
N ARG A 153 26.40 23.84 15.95
CA ARG A 153 25.14 24.23 15.31
C ARG A 153 25.09 23.80 13.85
N THR A 154 25.38 24.71 12.92
CA THR A 154 25.33 24.45 11.48
C THR A 154 26.38 23.43 11.04
N GLY A 155 27.60 23.51 11.60
CA GLY A 155 28.64 22.51 11.36
C GLY A 155 28.19 21.09 11.69
N LEU A 156 27.64 20.88 12.90
CA LEU A 156 27.10 19.59 13.34
C LEU A 156 25.94 19.13 12.46
N ALA A 157 25.01 20.03 12.11
CA ALA A 157 23.89 19.69 11.22
C ALA A 157 24.38 19.22 9.83
N LEU A 158 25.30 19.95 9.20
CA LEU A 158 25.91 19.56 7.93
C LEU A 158 26.74 18.28 8.05
N GLY A 159 27.41 18.08 9.19
CA GLY A 159 28.09 16.83 9.52
C GLY A 159 27.12 15.64 9.55
N LYS A 160 25.95 15.81 10.16
CA LYS A 160 24.90 14.77 10.19
C LYS A 160 24.34 14.50 8.81
N ILE A 161 24.05 15.54 8.04
CA ILE A 161 23.59 15.43 6.65
C ILE A 161 24.61 14.67 5.79
N GLY A 162 25.90 15.00 5.89
CA GLY A 162 26.96 14.27 5.20
C GLY A 162 27.08 12.81 5.64
N GLY A 163 26.92 12.53 6.94
CA GLY A 163 26.90 11.16 7.46
C GLY A 163 25.69 10.34 6.95
N LEU A 164 24.53 11.00 6.83
CA LEU A 164 23.32 10.41 6.25
C LEU A 164 23.42 10.19 4.74
N LEU A 165 24.13 11.06 4.00
CA LEU A 165 24.44 10.85 2.59
C LEU A 165 25.31 9.60 2.40
N MET A 166 26.38 9.47 3.18
CA MET A 166 27.24 8.28 3.15
C MET A 166 26.45 7.01 3.47
N ALA A 167 25.57 7.06 4.48
CA ALA A 167 24.69 5.95 4.80
C ALA A 167 23.71 5.61 3.66
N SER A 168 23.13 6.63 3.01
CA SER A 168 22.21 6.43 1.87
C SER A 168 22.91 5.71 0.71
N VAL A 169 24.12 6.15 0.37
CA VAL A 169 24.95 5.53 -0.67
C VAL A 169 25.28 4.08 -0.33
N CYS A 170 25.79 3.83 0.88
CA CYS A 170 26.19 2.48 1.28
C CYS A 170 25.00 1.51 1.35
N VAL A 171 23.88 1.93 1.94
CA VAL A 171 22.69 1.09 2.09
C VAL A 171 22.10 0.77 0.72
N GLU A 172 21.89 1.77 -0.13
CA GLU A 172 21.28 1.59 -1.46
C GLU A 172 22.14 0.70 -2.37
N ILE A 173 23.44 0.98 -2.46
CA ILE A 173 24.36 0.18 -3.29
C ILE A 173 24.39 -1.27 -2.80
N PHE A 174 24.48 -1.49 -1.48
CA PHE A 174 24.50 -2.83 -0.92
C PHE A 174 23.20 -3.58 -1.21
N THR A 175 22.04 -2.98 -0.96
CA THR A 175 20.74 -3.62 -1.22
C THR A 175 20.53 -3.89 -2.70
N PHE A 176 20.93 -2.96 -3.57
CA PHE A 176 20.78 -3.10 -5.02
C PHE A 176 21.69 -4.20 -5.58
N ILE A 177 22.96 -4.25 -5.17
CA ILE A 177 23.91 -5.29 -5.62
C ILE A 177 23.42 -6.67 -5.19
N VAL A 178 23.01 -6.85 -3.93
CA VAL A 178 22.49 -8.15 -3.44
C VAL A 178 21.26 -8.57 -4.23
N HIS A 179 20.33 -7.65 -4.49
CA HIS A 179 19.12 -7.94 -5.26
C HIS A 179 19.45 -8.28 -6.73
N LEU A 180 20.30 -7.49 -7.38
CA LEU A 180 20.70 -7.72 -8.76
C LEU A 180 21.44 -9.05 -8.91
N LEU A 181 22.42 -9.35 -8.05
CA LEU A 181 23.16 -10.62 -8.09
C LEU A 181 22.26 -11.84 -7.89
N THR A 182 21.26 -11.73 -7.00
CA THR A 182 20.29 -12.81 -6.78
C THR A 182 19.44 -13.05 -8.02
N LEU A 183 18.95 -11.96 -8.64
CA LEU A 183 18.13 -12.05 -9.84
C LEU A 183 18.93 -12.54 -11.05
N THR A 184 20.18 -12.12 -11.23
CA THR A 184 21.04 -12.61 -12.32
C THR A 184 21.43 -14.07 -12.12
N ALA A 185 21.69 -14.51 -10.88
CA ALA A 185 21.93 -15.92 -10.58
C ALA A 185 20.70 -16.81 -10.84
N THR A 186 19.50 -16.24 -10.67
CA THR A 186 18.23 -16.98 -10.78
C THR A 186 17.68 -17.02 -12.21
N PHE A 187 17.68 -15.88 -12.90
CA PHE A 187 17.06 -15.73 -14.21
C PHE A 187 18.08 -15.63 -15.35
N GLY A 188 19.37 -15.46 -15.06
CA GLY A 188 20.37 -15.09 -16.06
C GLY A 188 20.28 -13.61 -16.45
N CYS A 189 21.24 -13.16 -17.25
CA CYS A 189 21.28 -11.80 -17.78
C CYS A 189 21.87 -11.78 -19.17
N GLY A 190 21.17 -11.15 -20.12
CA GLY A 190 21.67 -10.87 -21.46
C GLY A 190 22.72 -9.77 -21.48
N ASP A 191 23.14 -9.39 -22.70
CA ASP A 191 24.19 -8.40 -22.92
C ASP A 191 23.74 -6.99 -22.48
N LEU A 192 24.50 -6.39 -21.55
CA LEU A 192 24.22 -5.07 -20.99
C LEU A 192 24.63 -3.92 -21.92
N THR A 193 25.35 -4.21 -23.01
CA THR A 193 25.76 -3.21 -23.99
C THR A 193 24.66 -2.90 -25.01
N GLU A 194 23.62 -3.73 -25.06
CA GLU A 194 22.47 -3.54 -25.94
C GLU A 194 21.63 -2.31 -25.53
N PRO A 195 20.85 -1.72 -26.47
CA PRO A 195 19.97 -0.59 -26.16
C PRO A 195 18.91 -0.95 -25.12
N VAL A 196 18.52 0.01 -24.28
CA VAL A 196 17.49 -0.17 -23.23
C VAL A 196 16.16 -0.70 -23.78
N GLN A 197 15.80 -0.32 -25.01
CA GLN A 197 14.59 -0.78 -25.73
C GLN A 197 14.59 -2.28 -26.00
N SER A 198 15.72 -2.96 -25.83
CA SER A 198 15.85 -4.42 -25.87
C SER A 198 15.22 -5.10 -24.66
N ILE A 199 14.86 -4.37 -23.59
CA ILE A 199 14.15 -4.93 -22.44
C ILE A 199 12.63 -4.83 -22.69
N PRO A 200 11.83 -5.91 -22.51
CA PRO A 200 10.40 -5.91 -22.81
C PRO A 200 9.62 -4.73 -22.23
N ASP A 201 9.84 -4.42 -20.95
CA ASP A 201 9.13 -3.34 -20.25
C ASP A 201 9.64 -1.93 -20.63
N PHE A 202 10.82 -1.81 -21.26
CA PHE A 202 11.40 -0.54 -21.71
C PHE A 202 11.37 -0.37 -23.23
N TYR A 203 10.66 -1.24 -23.95
CA TYR A 203 10.50 -1.17 -25.40
C TYR A 203 10.01 0.22 -25.87
N GLU A 204 9.18 0.88 -25.06
CA GLU A 204 8.63 2.22 -25.34
C GLU A 204 9.53 3.36 -24.79
N SER A 205 10.73 3.08 -24.30
CA SER A 205 11.60 4.11 -23.72
C SER A 205 12.19 5.02 -24.80
N ALA A 206 12.15 6.33 -24.58
CA ALA A 206 12.73 7.34 -25.47
C ALA A 206 14.20 7.65 -25.15
N LEU A 207 14.88 6.86 -24.31
CA LEU A 207 16.27 7.10 -23.91
C LEU A 207 17.25 6.40 -24.88
N PRO A 208 18.13 7.14 -25.60
CA PRO A 208 19.09 6.56 -26.53
C PRO A 208 20.36 6.08 -25.79
N ILE A 209 20.20 5.18 -24.82
CA ILE A 209 21.29 4.66 -24.00
C ILE A 209 21.28 3.14 -23.95
N ASN A 210 22.42 2.54 -23.63
CA ASN A 210 22.51 1.11 -23.38
C ASN A 210 22.04 0.75 -21.96
N ILE A 211 21.80 -0.54 -21.74
CA ILE A 211 21.27 -1.07 -20.49
C ILE A 211 22.21 -0.79 -19.30
N LEU A 212 23.53 -0.94 -19.47
CA LEU A 212 24.50 -0.65 -18.41
C LEU A 212 24.45 0.81 -17.95
N THR A 213 24.44 1.75 -18.90
CA THR A 213 24.36 3.18 -18.60
C THR A 213 23.06 3.52 -17.89
N TYR A 214 21.95 2.90 -18.32
CA TYR A 214 20.67 3.04 -17.64
C TYR A 214 20.71 2.56 -16.19
N LEU A 215 21.31 1.40 -15.91
CA LEU A 215 21.43 0.88 -14.54
C LEU A 215 22.24 1.83 -13.64
N ILE A 216 23.30 2.45 -14.15
CA ILE A 216 24.08 3.45 -13.41
C ILE A 216 23.21 4.67 -13.09
N ILE A 217 22.50 5.22 -14.09
CA ILE A 217 21.59 6.35 -13.92
C ILE A 217 20.48 6.00 -12.93
N PHE A 218 19.92 4.79 -13.02
CA PHE A 218 18.88 4.28 -12.13
C PHE A 218 19.34 4.27 -10.67
N VAL A 219 20.53 3.72 -10.39
CA VAL A 219 21.09 3.68 -9.02
C VAL A 219 21.38 5.09 -8.50
N LEU A 220 21.96 5.97 -9.34
CA LEU A 220 22.24 7.35 -8.94
C LEU A 220 20.97 8.13 -8.59
N LEU A 221 19.92 8.00 -9.42
CA LEU A 221 18.62 8.58 -9.14
C LEU A 221 17.99 7.98 -7.89
N LYS A 222 18.11 6.67 -7.65
CA LYS A 222 17.63 6.04 -6.41
C LYS A 222 18.33 6.60 -5.17
N ILE A 223 19.65 6.69 -5.20
CA ILE A 223 20.44 7.31 -4.12
C ILE A 223 19.95 8.74 -3.85
N ALA A 224 19.73 9.54 -4.90
CA ALA A 224 19.25 10.92 -4.75
C ALA A 224 17.84 10.99 -4.13
N VAL A 225 16.93 10.11 -4.55
CA VAL A 225 15.57 10.02 -3.99
C VAL A 225 15.61 9.58 -2.53
N VAL A 226 16.33 8.50 -2.21
CA VAL A 226 16.50 7.97 -0.85
C VAL A 226 17.13 9.01 0.07
N PHE A 227 18.13 9.74 -0.41
CA PHE A 227 18.75 10.82 0.34
C PHE A 227 17.80 11.99 0.57
N SER A 228 17.04 12.42 -0.45
CA SER A 228 16.04 13.49 -0.31
C SER A 228 14.98 13.16 0.75
N TYR A 229 14.55 11.89 0.78
CA TYR A 229 13.61 11.39 1.76
C TYR A 229 14.22 11.24 3.16
N THR A 230 15.49 10.82 3.24
CA THR A 230 16.25 10.78 4.49
C THR A 230 16.38 12.18 5.11
N LEU A 231 16.58 13.21 4.28
CA LEU A 231 16.59 14.60 4.72
C LEU A 231 15.22 15.07 5.23
N PHE A 232 14.13 14.62 4.60
CA PHE A 232 12.78 14.87 5.10
C PHE A 232 12.56 14.26 6.50
N ILE A 233 12.94 13.00 6.70
CA ILE A 233 12.88 12.36 8.03
C ILE A 233 13.78 13.12 9.00
N PHE A 234 14.98 13.53 8.57
CA PHE A 234 15.90 14.29 9.40
C PHE A 234 15.29 15.63 9.81
N LEU A 235 14.61 16.35 8.91
CA LEU A 235 13.90 17.59 9.23
C LEU A 235 12.84 17.35 10.33
N ILE A 236 12.01 16.32 10.18
CA ILE A 236 11.03 15.95 11.22
C ILE A 236 11.76 15.62 12.53
N ALA A 237 12.85 14.85 12.45
CA ALA A 237 13.65 14.50 13.61
C ALA A 237 14.27 15.72 14.25
N VAL A 238 14.62 16.78 13.53
CA VAL A 238 15.08 18.05 14.11
C VAL A 238 13.95 18.80 14.81
N LEU A 239 12.75 18.80 14.22
CA LEU A 239 11.58 19.50 14.74
C LEU A 239 10.93 18.80 15.94
N CYS A 240 11.02 17.47 16.01
CA CYS A 240 10.37 16.62 17.01
C CYS A 240 11.40 15.79 17.79
N ASP A 241 11.34 15.84 19.12
CA ASP A 241 12.21 15.04 19.98
C ASP A 241 11.68 13.61 20.22
N ASN A 242 10.38 13.39 19.98
CA ASN A 242 9.74 12.10 20.22
C ASN A 242 9.87 11.19 18.98
N SER A 243 10.58 10.07 19.14
CA SER A 243 10.77 9.07 18.08
C SER A 243 9.45 8.53 17.53
N GLY A 244 8.44 8.33 18.39
CA GLY A 244 7.10 7.91 17.97
C GLY A 244 6.43 8.83 16.98
N ILE A 245 6.55 10.15 17.19
CA ILE A 245 6.01 11.17 16.28
C ILE A 245 6.72 11.11 14.93
N ILE A 246 8.04 10.91 14.93
CA ILE A 246 8.82 10.76 13.70
C ILE A 246 8.27 9.58 12.89
N TYR A 247 8.18 8.39 13.49
CA TYR A 247 7.61 7.20 12.81
C TYR A 247 6.20 7.45 12.27
N ALA A 248 5.34 8.11 13.06
CA ALA A 248 3.95 8.36 12.68
C ALA A 248 3.83 9.30 11.48
N ILE A 249 4.54 10.44 11.49
CA ILE A 249 4.52 11.40 10.38
C ILE A 249 5.13 10.77 9.14
N THR A 250 6.28 10.10 9.28
CA THR A 250 6.96 9.39 8.20
C THR A 250 6.05 8.34 7.56
N GLY A 251 5.39 7.50 8.38
CA GLY A 251 4.43 6.49 7.92
C GLY A 251 3.19 7.09 7.24
N ALA A 252 2.64 8.18 7.80
CA ALA A 252 1.50 8.88 7.20
C ALA A 252 1.83 9.43 5.81
N VAL A 253 3.00 10.07 5.67
CA VAL A 253 3.45 10.63 4.39
C VAL A 253 3.64 9.53 3.37
N ILE A 254 4.31 8.42 3.70
CA ILE A 254 4.45 7.27 2.78
C ILE A 254 3.06 6.72 2.41
N GLY A 255 2.17 6.54 3.38
CA GLY A 255 0.84 6.00 3.16
C GLY A 255 0.00 6.84 2.19
N VAL A 256 -0.07 8.15 2.42
CA VAL A 256 -0.77 9.10 1.51
C VAL A 256 -0.11 9.10 0.12
N SER A 257 1.21 9.04 0.09
CA SER A 257 2.01 9.03 -1.14
C SER A 257 1.78 7.77 -1.99
N ALA A 258 1.63 6.61 -1.34
CA ALA A 258 1.31 5.35 -2.00
C ALA A 258 -0.08 5.37 -2.62
N VAL A 259 -1.09 5.88 -1.89
CA VAL A 259 -2.46 6.04 -2.41
C VAL A 259 -2.48 6.95 -3.62
N ALA A 260 -1.78 8.09 -3.57
CA ALA A 260 -1.68 9.01 -4.69
C ALA A 260 -0.97 8.39 -5.92
N SER A 261 0.06 7.57 -5.69
CA SER A 261 0.83 6.92 -6.76
C SER A 261 0.01 5.85 -7.50
N LEU A 262 -0.82 5.10 -6.78
CA LEU A 262 -1.63 4.01 -7.32
C LEU A 262 -2.89 4.50 -8.06
N ASN A 263 -3.54 5.56 -7.56
CA ASN A 263 -4.85 5.98 -8.07
C ASN A 263 -4.80 7.05 -9.17
N ILE A 264 -3.68 7.74 -9.36
CA ILE A 264 -3.57 8.85 -10.33
C ILE A 264 -2.86 8.36 -11.61
N MET A 265 -3.48 8.56 -12.77
CA MET A 265 -2.87 8.31 -14.09
C MET A 265 -2.03 9.53 -14.53
N TRP A 266 -1.01 9.30 -15.38
CA TRP A 266 -0.11 10.37 -15.85
C TRP A 266 -0.80 11.41 -16.75
N ASP A 267 -1.88 11.02 -17.44
CA ASP A 267 -2.61 11.90 -18.36
C ASP A 267 -3.58 12.87 -17.66
N TYR A 268 -3.79 12.69 -16.36
CA TYR A 268 -4.71 13.54 -15.59
C TYR A 268 -4.08 14.88 -15.26
N ARG A 269 -4.87 15.96 -15.22
CA ARG A 269 -4.40 17.29 -14.77
C ARG A 269 -3.79 17.27 -13.36
N ILE A 270 -4.28 16.36 -12.50
CA ILE A 270 -3.77 16.16 -11.15
C ILE A 270 -2.49 15.31 -11.07
N ALA A 271 -1.92 14.88 -12.20
CA ALA A 271 -0.67 14.11 -12.24
C ALA A 271 0.53 14.85 -11.61
N PHE A 272 0.46 16.18 -11.48
CA PHE A 272 1.45 16.93 -10.71
C PHE A 272 1.52 16.50 -9.23
N ILE A 273 0.39 16.13 -8.62
CA ILE A 273 0.36 15.59 -7.24
C ILE A 273 1.05 14.22 -7.20
N LYS A 274 0.90 13.42 -8.26
CA LYS A 274 1.54 12.12 -8.39
C LYS A 274 3.06 12.22 -8.39
N ILE A 275 3.65 13.17 -9.13
CA ILE A 275 5.13 13.30 -9.20
C ILE A 275 5.75 13.88 -7.91
N LEU A 276 4.97 14.63 -7.12
CA LEU A 276 5.41 15.08 -5.78
C LEU A 276 5.47 13.94 -4.75
N SER A 277 4.85 12.80 -5.02
CA SER A 277 4.85 11.65 -4.11
C SER A 277 6.25 11.00 -4.02
N PRO A 278 6.84 10.86 -2.81
CA PRO A 278 8.04 10.04 -2.58
C PRO A 278 7.94 8.64 -3.17
N VAL A 279 6.77 8.00 -3.12
CA VAL A 279 6.58 6.63 -3.64
C VAL A 279 6.69 6.61 -5.16
N THR A 280 6.15 7.62 -5.84
CA THR A 280 6.32 7.75 -7.30
C THR A 280 7.77 8.02 -7.67
N LEU A 281 8.48 8.88 -6.93
CA LEU A 281 9.89 9.20 -7.18
C LEU A 281 10.81 7.97 -6.96
N ILE A 282 10.49 7.10 -6.00
CA ILE A 282 11.20 5.83 -5.79
C ILE A 282 10.97 4.88 -6.98
N ASN A 283 9.79 4.92 -7.61
CA ASN A 283 9.47 4.14 -8.80
C ASN A 283 10.05 4.76 -10.09
N ILE A 284 11.39 4.79 -10.17
CA ILE A 284 12.14 5.35 -11.31
C ILE A 284 11.77 4.67 -12.62
N LYS A 285 11.46 3.38 -12.58
CA LYS A 285 10.99 2.66 -13.77
C LYS A 285 9.75 3.30 -14.37
N SER A 286 8.72 3.61 -13.57
CA SER A 286 7.50 4.28 -14.06
C SER A 286 7.74 5.67 -14.66
N ILE A 287 8.88 6.29 -14.33
CA ILE A 287 9.31 7.60 -14.83
C ILE A 287 10.16 7.48 -16.11
N THR A 288 10.79 6.32 -16.35
CA THR A 288 11.80 6.13 -17.41
C THR A 288 11.42 5.08 -18.47
N GLU A 289 10.44 4.21 -18.20
CA GLU A 289 9.98 3.15 -19.10
C GLU A 289 9.35 3.70 -20.39
N LYS A 290 8.68 4.85 -20.30
CA LYS A 290 8.01 5.53 -21.43
C LYS A 290 8.12 7.04 -21.28
N TYR A 291 8.10 7.74 -22.40
CA TYR A 291 8.05 9.20 -22.41
C TYR A 291 6.64 9.71 -22.09
N TYR A 292 6.49 10.39 -20.95
CA TYR A 292 5.24 11.04 -20.54
C TYR A 292 5.44 12.55 -20.35
N ASN A 293 4.40 13.32 -20.69
CA ASN A 293 4.33 14.75 -20.43
C ASN A 293 3.31 15.07 -19.34
N LEU A 294 3.71 15.82 -18.32
CA LEU A 294 2.81 16.44 -17.35
C LEU A 294 2.18 17.70 -17.93
N ASN A 295 0.89 17.88 -17.68
CA ASN A 295 0.20 19.13 -17.97
C ASN A 295 0.37 20.12 -16.81
N LEU A 296 1.23 21.12 -16.98
CA LEU A 296 1.39 22.24 -16.04
C LEU A 296 0.91 23.52 -16.72
N ALA A 297 -0.23 24.03 -16.25
CA ALA A 297 -0.86 25.26 -16.76
C ALA A 297 -1.02 25.28 -18.30
N GLY A 298 -1.37 24.13 -18.90
CA GLY A 298 -1.57 24.00 -20.36
C GLY A 298 -0.30 23.71 -21.15
N ASN A 299 0.87 23.66 -20.51
CA ASN A 299 2.14 23.36 -21.17
C ASN A 299 2.64 21.95 -20.79
N PRO A 300 3.14 21.16 -21.77
CA PRO A 300 3.68 19.83 -21.53
C PRO A 300 5.12 19.88 -21.01
N PHE A 301 5.39 19.23 -19.88
CA PHE A 301 6.73 19.04 -19.33
C PHE A 301 7.05 17.56 -19.15
N ASN A 302 8.24 17.14 -19.56
CA ASN A 302 8.69 15.76 -19.40
C ASN A 302 8.68 15.35 -17.91
N VAL A 303 8.01 14.23 -17.59
CA VAL A 303 7.93 13.66 -16.23
C VAL A 303 9.33 13.45 -15.64
N MET A 304 10.30 12.93 -16.40
CA MET A 304 11.66 12.66 -15.92
C MET A 304 12.36 13.95 -15.49
N SER A 305 12.30 14.99 -16.34
CA SER A 305 12.92 16.29 -16.04
C SER A 305 12.28 16.96 -14.82
N VAL A 306 10.95 16.91 -14.71
CA VAL A 306 10.22 17.44 -13.55
C VAL A 306 10.58 16.66 -12.28
N GLY A 307 10.67 15.33 -12.34
CA GLY A 307 11.09 14.48 -11.22
C GLY A 307 12.49 14.85 -10.71
N ILE A 308 13.47 15.01 -11.60
CA ILE A 308 14.84 15.43 -11.23
C ILE A 308 14.83 16.81 -10.55
N LEU A 309 14.10 17.78 -11.10
CA LEU A 309 13.98 19.11 -10.50
C LEU A 309 13.33 19.08 -9.11
N ILE A 310 12.31 18.23 -8.91
CA ILE A 310 11.68 18.03 -7.61
C ILE A 310 12.67 17.44 -6.61
N ILE A 311 13.47 16.43 -7.00
CA ILE A 311 14.48 15.81 -6.13
C ILE A 311 15.53 16.84 -5.71
N ILE A 312 16.07 17.62 -6.64
CA ILE A 312 17.03 18.70 -6.35
C ILE A 312 16.39 19.74 -5.42
N GLY A 313 15.15 20.13 -5.71
CA GLY A 313 14.36 21.04 -4.88
C GLY A 313 14.17 20.53 -3.45
N TYR A 314 13.86 19.25 -3.28
CA TYR A 314 13.72 18.60 -1.97
C TYR A 314 15.04 18.56 -1.20
N ILE A 315 16.15 18.19 -1.85
CA ILE A 315 17.46 18.17 -1.20
C ILE A 315 17.82 19.58 -0.72
N ALA A 316 17.65 20.61 -1.56
CA ALA A 316 17.93 22.00 -1.20
C ALA A 316 17.01 22.50 -0.08
N LEU A 317 15.70 22.28 -0.21
CA LEU A 317 14.69 22.71 0.76
C LEU A 317 14.89 22.04 2.12
N PHE A 318 15.01 20.72 2.17
CA PHE A 318 15.14 20.01 3.45
C PHE A 318 16.49 20.24 4.11
N THR A 319 17.57 20.43 3.33
CA THR A 319 18.88 20.83 3.88
C THR A 319 18.83 22.22 4.52
N THR A 320 18.26 23.20 3.81
CA THR A 320 18.16 24.58 4.32
C THR A 320 17.24 24.67 5.54
N LEU A 321 16.06 24.03 5.49
CA LEU A 321 15.15 23.98 6.63
C LEU A 321 15.78 23.25 7.82
N SER A 322 16.37 22.07 7.61
CA SER A 322 16.97 21.29 8.71
C SER A 322 18.09 22.06 9.39
N THR A 323 18.98 22.69 8.63
CA THR A 323 20.08 23.49 9.20
C THR A 323 19.57 24.76 9.89
N MET A 324 18.56 25.45 9.32
CA MET A 324 17.93 26.62 9.92
C MET A 324 17.25 26.28 11.25
N PHE A 325 16.46 25.21 11.31
CA PHE A 325 15.78 24.78 12.53
C PHE A 325 16.73 24.19 13.55
N PHE A 326 17.75 23.43 13.12
CA PHE A 326 18.75 22.88 14.03
C PHE A 326 19.56 23.97 14.75
N LYS A 327 19.79 25.11 14.07
CA LYS A 327 20.42 26.30 14.66
C LYS A 327 19.56 26.93 15.75
N ARG A 328 18.23 26.88 15.63
CA ARG A 328 17.29 27.44 16.60
C ARG A 328 17.06 26.45 17.77
N LYS A 329 16.67 26.97 18.94
CA LYS A 329 16.21 26.14 20.09
C LYS A 329 14.76 25.68 19.94
N ASN A 330 14.11 25.99 18.81
CA ASN A 330 12.68 25.77 18.63
C ASN A 330 12.40 24.29 18.32
N VAL A 331 12.30 23.48 19.35
CA VAL A 331 11.55 22.23 19.27
C VAL A 331 10.08 22.63 19.12
N LEU A 332 9.38 22.08 18.13
CA LEU A 332 7.94 22.30 18.02
C LEU A 332 7.26 21.56 19.17
N HIS A 333 7.07 22.25 20.28
CA HIS A 333 6.15 21.79 21.31
C HIS A 333 4.73 21.99 20.75
N ILE A 334 4.15 20.91 20.20
CA ILE A 334 2.71 20.85 19.93
C ILE A 334 2.00 20.87 21.27
N GLU A 335 1.89 22.04 21.89
CA GLU A 335 1.07 22.25 23.06
C GLU A 335 -0.38 22.29 22.61
N ILE A 336 -1.16 21.31 23.07
CA ILE A 336 -2.61 21.44 23.02
C ILE A 336 -2.91 22.63 23.94
N LYS A 337 -3.26 23.79 23.36
CA LYS A 337 -3.66 24.98 24.12
C LYS A 337 -4.68 24.53 25.16
N LYS A 338 -4.28 24.53 26.43
CA LYS A 338 -5.25 24.36 27.51
C LYS A 338 -6.23 25.51 27.37
N ALA A 339 -7.51 25.20 27.21
CA ALA A 339 -8.55 26.21 27.32
C ALA A 339 -8.28 26.99 28.62
N LYS A 340 -8.14 28.31 28.52
CA LYS A 340 -7.96 29.19 29.68
C LYS A 340 -9.27 29.25 30.46
N GLY A 341 -9.65 28.14 31.08
CA GLY A 341 -10.66 28.13 32.13
C GLY A 341 -10.05 28.74 33.38
N LYS A 342 -10.80 29.60 34.06
CA LYS A 342 -10.43 30.17 35.37
C LYS A 342 -9.90 29.04 36.25
N GLN A 343 -8.61 29.06 36.56
CA GLN A 343 -7.98 28.09 37.46
C GLN A 343 -8.55 28.30 38.86
N LYS A 344 -9.64 27.59 39.17
CA LYS A 344 -10.02 27.38 40.56
C LYS A 344 -8.90 26.55 41.20
N ASN A 345 -8.35 27.06 42.30
CA ASN A 345 -7.31 26.45 43.12
C ASN A 345 -7.85 25.17 43.81
N ARG A 346 -8.24 24.17 43.02
CA ARG A 346 -8.61 22.85 43.53
C ARG A 346 -7.33 22.08 43.78
N GLN A 347 -7.15 21.59 45.01
CA GLN A 347 -6.13 20.59 45.33
C GLN A 347 -6.16 19.49 44.26
N LYS A 348 -5.02 19.26 43.60
CA LYS A 348 -4.91 18.22 42.58
C LYS A 348 -5.08 16.87 43.28
N LYS A 349 -6.26 16.26 43.15
CA LYS A 349 -6.51 14.90 43.62
C LYS A 349 -5.45 13.96 43.02
N PRO A 350 -4.95 12.97 43.80
CA PRO A 350 -4.01 12.00 43.27
C PRO A 350 -4.66 11.26 42.10
N ILE A 351 -4.04 11.36 40.92
CA ILE A 351 -4.48 10.66 39.71
C ILE A 351 -3.93 9.23 39.80
N GLY A 352 -4.79 8.23 39.58
CA GLY A 352 -4.38 6.82 39.62
C GLY A 352 -3.25 6.50 38.63
N MET A 353 -2.40 5.53 38.99
CA MET A 353 -1.22 5.12 38.19
C MET A 353 -1.56 4.77 36.74
N LEU A 354 -2.67 4.06 36.50
CA LEU A 354 -3.17 3.76 35.16
C LEU A 354 -3.51 5.01 34.35
N ALA A 355 -4.20 5.97 34.97
CA ALA A 355 -4.55 7.23 34.31
C ALA A 355 -3.31 8.07 33.96
N MET A 356 -2.24 7.96 34.76
CA MET A 356 -0.94 8.57 34.43
C MET A 356 -0.25 7.88 33.24
N GLU A 357 -0.33 6.55 33.13
CA GLU A 357 0.17 5.84 31.94
C GLU A 357 -0.60 6.22 30.67
N TYR A 358 -1.93 6.30 30.73
CA TYR A 358 -2.72 6.80 29.59
C TYR A 358 -2.38 8.24 29.23
N LYS A 359 -2.27 9.12 30.22
CA LYS A 359 -1.87 10.52 29.98
C LYS A 359 -0.48 10.60 29.33
N LYS A 360 0.47 9.79 29.79
CA LYS A 360 1.82 9.71 29.24
C LYS A 360 1.79 9.22 27.78
N LEU A 361 1.10 8.12 27.51
CA LEU A 361 1.00 7.54 26.17
C LEU A 361 0.22 8.42 25.18
N LEU A 362 -0.98 8.85 25.54
CA LEU A 362 -1.91 9.55 24.65
C LEU A 362 -1.60 11.05 24.50
N ILE A 363 -1.20 11.72 25.59
CA ILE A 363 -1.03 13.19 25.62
C ILE A 363 0.44 13.58 25.56
N THR A 364 1.28 13.06 26.45
CA THR A 364 2.72 13.41 26.50
C THR A 364 3.43 12.94 25.24
N ASN A 365 3.22 11.68 24.85
CA ASN A 365 3.82 11.06 23.66
C ASN A 365 2.98 11.19 22.40
N LYS A 366 1.95 12.05 22.42
CA LYS A 366 1.09 12.36 21.28
C LYS A 366 0.43 11.12 20.65
N GLY A 367 0.11 10.11 21.45
CA GLY A 367 -0.64 8.93 21.01
C GLY A 367 -1.95 9.25 20.31
N ILE A 368 -2.62 10.34 20.70
CA ILE A 368 -3.85 10.81 20.02
C ILE A 368 -3.59 11.14 18.55
N LEU A 369 -2.45 11.76 18.22
CA LEU A 369 -2.10 12.09 16.84
C LEU A 369 -1.87 10.82 16.01
N MET A 370 -1.27 9.77 16.60
CA MET A 370 -1.11 8.47 15.94
C MET A 370 -2.46 7.80 15.66
N LEU A 371 -3.41 7.87 16.62
CA LEU A 371 -4.76 7.35 16.41
C LEU A 371 -5.51 8.15 15.33
N LEU A 372 -5.36 9.48 15.27
CA LEU A 372 -5.94 10.30 14.21
C LEU A 372 -5.37 9.94 12.83
N VAL A 373 -4.05 9.74 12.72
CA VAL A 373 -3.41 9.27 11.50
C VAL A 373 -3.98 7.91 11.08
N LEU A 374 -4.13 6.97 12.02
CA LEU A 374 -4.77 5.67 11.74
C LEU A 374 -6.18 5.86 11.19
N CYS A 375 -7.00 6.71 11.81
CA CYS A 375 -8.36 6.99 11.34
C CYS A 375 -8.39 7.54 9.91
N ILE A 376 -7.49 8.48 9.56
CA ILE A 376 -7.41 9.05 8.22
C ILE A 376 -7.02 7.97 7.19
N ILE A 377 -6.00 7.17 7.50
CA ILE A 377 -5.54 6.09 6.60
C ILE A 377 -6.64 5.05 6.41
N GLN A 378 -7.27 4.59 7.49
CA GLN A 378 -8.36 3.61 7.42
C GLN A 378 -9.57 4.16 6.67
N GLY A 379 -9.91 5.44 6.88
CA GLY A 379 -10.96 6.13 6.14
C GLY A 379 -10.67 6.20 4.64
N ALA A 380 -9.44 6.49 4.24
CA ALA A 380 -9.02 6.53 2.84
C ALA A 380 -9.02 5.13 2.17
N ILE A 381 -8.64 4.08 2.90
CA ILE A 381 -8.74 2.70 2.40
C ILE A 381 -10.23 2.33 2.23
N LEU A 382 -11.06 2.70 3.21
CA LEU A 382 -12.50 2.44 3.18
C LEU A 382 -13.21 3.20 2.06
N SER A 383 -12.81 4.43 1.73
CA SER A 383 -13.42 5.20 0.64
C SER A 383 -13.18 4.59 -0.74
N ASN A 384 -12.16 3.74 -0.89
CA ASN A 384 -11.92 3.01 -2.14
C ASN A 384 -12.77 1.73 -2.25
N VAL A 385 -13.52 1.36 -1.21
CA VAL A 385 -14.42 0.20 -1.24
C VAL A 385 -15.60 0.54 -2.14
N ASN A 386 -15.64 -0.10 -3.30
CA ASN A 386 -16.80 0.01 -4.17
C ASN A 386 -17.95 -0.85 -3.63
N THR A 387 -18.93 -0.21 -3.01
CA THR A 387 -20.15 -0.86 -2.50
C THR A 387 -21.27 -0.92 -3.54
N THR A 388 -21.05 -0.41 -4.76
CA THR A 388 -22.05 -0.50 -5.82
C THR A 388 -22.25 -1.96 -6.22
N ILE A 389 -23.49 -2.42 -6.06
CA ILE A 389 -23.91 -3.76 -6.47
C ILE A 389 -24.07 -3.73 -7.99
N ASP A 390 -23.28 -4.54 -8.69
CA ASP A 390 -23.39 -4.72 -10.15
C ASP A 390 -24.81 -5.16 -10.54
N GLY A 391 -25.24 -4.86 -11.77
CA GLY A 391 -26.60 -5.16 -12.25
C GLY A 391 -26.99 -6.62 -12.02
N ASP A 392 -26.08 -7.55 -12.36
CA ASP A 392 -26.26 -8.99 -12.12
C ASP A 392 -26.32 -9.37 -10.64
N GLN A 393 -25.52 -8.70 -9.80
CA GLN A 393 -25.54 -8.95 -8.35
C GLN A 393 -26.84 -8.44 -7.73
N LYS A 394 -27.40 -7.34 -8.25
CA LYS A 394 -28.66 -6.77 -7.80
C LYS A 394 -29.83 -7.70 -8.12
N TYR A 395 -29.91 -8.21 -9.35
CA TYR A 395 -30.91 -9.21 -9.72
C TYR A 395 -30.78 -10.47 -8.87
N TYR A 396 -29.55 -10.94 -8.59
CA TYR A 396 -29.33 -12.11 -7.73
C TYR A 396 -29.77 -11.86 -6.28
N SER A 397 -29.45 -10.69 -5.73
CA SER A 397 -29.91 -10.29 -4.38
C SER A 397 -31.42 -10.37 -4.30
N ASN A 398 -32.13 -9.72 -5.22
CA ASN A 398 -33.59 -9.71 -5.24
C ASN A 398 -34.18 -11.13 -5.30
N TYR A 399 -33.66 -12.00 -6.18
CA TYR A 399 -34.12 -13.39 -6.24
C TYR A 399 -33.86 -14.15 -4.94
N MET A 400 -32.72 -13.92 -4.27
CA MET A 400 -32.40 -14.59 -3.01
C MET A 400 -33.22 -14.07 -1.84
N ASP A 401 -33.52 -12.78 -1.83
CA ASP A 401 -34.38 -12.14 -0.83
C ASP A 401 -35.83 -12.66 -0.96
N ASP A 402 -36.34 -12.87 -2.18
CA ASP A 402 -37.67 -13.44 -2.45
C ASP A 402 -37.81 -14.90 -1.96
N ILE A 403 -36.74 -15.70 -2.03
CA ILE A 403 -36.77 -17.14 -1.69
C ILE A 403 -36.06 -17.48 -0.37
N GLU A 404 -35.76 -16.49 0.46
CA GLU A 404 -34.94 -16.63 1.66
C GLU A 404 -35.47 -17.69 2.65
N GLY A 405 -34.57 -18.50 3.21
CA GLY A 405 -34.86 -19.47 4.29
C GLY A 405 -34.74 -20.93 3.84
N PRO A 406 -35.28 -21.90 4.60
CA PRO A 406 -35.16 -23.32 4.27
C PRO A 406 -35.80 -23.64 2.92
N VAL A 407 -35.30 -24.69 2.25
CA VAL A 407 -35.89 -25.19 1.01
C VAL A 407 -37.33 -25.64 1.28
N SER A 408 -38.28 -25.09 0.51
CA SER A 408 -39.72 -25.42 0.55
C SER A 408 -40.27 -25.62 -0.86
N GLU A 409 -41.40 -26.33 -0.97
CA GLU A 409 -42.06 -26.59 -2.25
C GLU A 409 -42.51 -25.30 -2.95
N SER A 410 -43.06 -24.35 -2.20
CA SER A 410 -43.46 -23.02 -2.71
C SER A 410 -42.31 -22.25 -3.39
N LYS A 411 -41.08 -22.36 -2.88
CA LYS A 411 -39.90 -21.72 -3.47
C LYS A 411 -39.41 -22.45 -4.72
N GLU A 412 -39.52 -23.77 -4.73
CA GLU A 412 -39.20 -24.58 -5.90
C GLU A 412 -40.17 -24.30 -7.05
N GLU A 413 -41.45 -24.09 -6.75
CA GLU A 413 -42.47 -23.63 -7.71
C GLU A 413 -42.13 -22.24 -8.27
N TYR A 414 -41.74 -21.27 -7.42
CA TYR A 414 -41.30 -19.95 -7.87
C TYR A 414 -40.11 -20.06 -8.84
N ILE A 415 -39.08 -20.83 -8.48
CA ILE A 415 -37.90 -21.05 -9.35
C ILE A 415 -38.32 -21.72 -10.66
N GLN A 416 -39.25 -22.67 -10.63
CA GLN A 416 -39.70 -23.37 -11.84
C GLN A 416 -40.50 -22.43 -12.75
N LYS A 417 -41.38 -21.60 -12.20
CA LYS A 417 -42.12 -20.56 -12.93
C LYS A 417 -41.17 -19.58 -13.62
N GLU A 418 -40.15 -19.13 -12.92
CA GLU A 418 -39.16 -18.18 -13.46
C GLU A 418 -38.31 -18.80 -14.57
N LYS A 419 -37.94 -20.08 -14.40
CA LYS A 419 -37.25 -20.85 -15.45
C LYS A 419 -38.09 -21.00 -16.71
N ASP A 420 -39.38 -21.25 -16.56
CA ASP A 420 -40.29 -21.39 -17.70
C ASP A 420 -40.60 -20.04 -18.36
N TYR A 421 -40.62 -18.94 -17.59
CA TYR A 421 -40.66 -17.58 -18.13
C TYR A 421 -39.49 -17.30 -19.08
N PHE A 422 -38.24 -17.55 -18.65
CA PHE A 422 -37.07 -17.33 -19.52
C PHE A 422 -37.06 -18.23 -20.77
N LYS A 423 -37.54 -19.47 -20.65
CA LYS A 423 -37.71 -20.37 -21.81
C LYS A 423 -38.75 -19.82 -22.79
N ASP A 424 -39.90 -19.35 -22.30
CA ASP A 424 -40.96 -18.77 -23.14
C ASP A 424 -40.48 -17.51 -23.86
N VAL A 425 -39.78 -16.61 -23.16
CA VAL A 425 -39.15 -15.42 -23.76
C VAL A 425 -38.18 -15.80 -24.88
N THR A 426 -37.34 -16.81 -24.65
CA THR A 426 -36.40 -17.31 -25.68
C THR A 426 -37.15 -17.92 -26.88
N LYS A 427 -38.23 -18.67 -26.64
CA LYS A 427 -39.04 -19.29 -27.69
C LYS A 427 -39.76 -18.23 -28.54
N LYS A 428 -40.31 -17.18 -27.91
CA LYS A 428 -40.96 -16.05 -28.60
C LYS A 428 -39.99 -15.29 -29.50
N TYR A 429 -38.77 -15.03 -29.03
CA TYR A 429 -37.73 -14.40 -29.84
C TYR A 429 -37.30 -15.27 -31.03
N LYS A 430 -37.05 -16.57 -30.82
CA LYS A 430 -36.74 -17.51 -31.91
C LYS A 430 -37.83 -17.55 -32.98
N ARG A 431 -39.11 -17.54 -32.57
CA ARG A 431 -40.25 -17.46 -33.51
C ARG A 431 -40.21 -16.20 -34.37
N LYS A 432 -39.90 -15.04 -33.78
CA LYS A 432 -39.74 -13.77 -34.51
C LYS A 432 -38.55 -13.82 -35.48
N GLN A 433 -37.43 -14.42 -35.08
CA GLN A 433 -36.28 -14.64 -35.97
C GLN A 433 -36.64 -15.52 -37.17
N THR A 434 -37.38 -16.61 -36.95
CA THR A 434 -37.88 -17.46 -38.05
C THR A 434 -38.86 -16.71 -38.96
N GLN A 435 -39.73 -15.86 -38.41
CA GLN A 435 -40.64 -15.03 -39.20
C GLN A 435 -39.90 -14.02 -40.09
N TYR A 436 -38.78 -13.48 -39.61
CA TYR A 436 -37.91 -12.59 -40.40
C TYR A 436 -37.24 -13.35 -41.56
N LEU A 437 -36.68 -14.54 -41.28
CA LEU A 437 -36.08 -15.40 -42.31
C LEU A 437 -37.10 -15.85 -43.37
N GLN A 438 -38.38 -15.91 -43.02
CA GLN A 438 -39.49 -16.21 -43.93
C GLN A 438 -40.07 -14.96 -44.62
N GLY A 439 -39.47 -13.77 -44.43
CA GLY A 439 -39.92 -12.50 -45.03
C GLY A 439 -41.23 -11.93 -44.47
N LYS A 440 -41.74 -12.45 -43.33
CA LYS A 440 -43.04 -12.08 -42.75
C LYS A 440 -43.00 -10.85 -41.83
N ILE A 441 -41.82 -10.41 -41.41
CA ILE A 441 -41.63 -9.22 -40.58
C ILE A 441 -40.46 -8.39 -41.11
N THR A 442 -40.51 -7.09 -40.87
CA THR A 442 -39.47 -6.15 -41.30
C THR A 442 -38.26 -6.16 -40.36
N GLY A 443 -37.11 -5.67 -40.84
CA GLY A 443 -35.88 -5.58 -40.03
C GLY A 443 -36.04 -4.70 -38.78
N SER A 444 -36.83 -3.62 -38.87
CA SER A 444 -37.15 -2.75 -37.73
C SER A 444 -37.95 -3.47 -36.64
N GLU A 445 -38.92 -4.30 -37.02
CA GLU A 445 -39.70 -5.12 -36.07
C GLU A 445 -38.84 -6.19 -35.38
N LEU A 446 -37.86 -6.76 -36.09
CA LEU A 446 -36.90 -7.69 -35.49
C LEU A 446 -36.00 -6.98 -34.46
N SER A 447 -35.49 -5.79 -34.79
CA SER A 447 -34.67 -4.99 -33.85
C SER A 447 -35.43 -4.59 -32.59
N ILE A 448 -36.73 -4.27 -32.70
CA ILE A 448 -37.59 -4.01 -31.52
C ILE A 448 -37.73 -5.29 -30.67
N ALA A 449 -37.98 -6.43 -31.31
CA ALA A 449 -38.09 -7.72 -30.61
C ALA A 449 -36.77 -8.14 -29.96
N GLU A 450 -35.63 -7.83 -30.57
CA GLU A 450 -34.29 -8.06 -30.03
C GLU A 450 -34.03 -7.20 -28.80
N ASN A 451 -34.31 -5.90 -28.86
CA ASN A 451 -34.20 -5.02 -27.70
C ASN A 451 -35.06 -5.50 -26.53
N GLN A 452 -36.33 -5.88 -26.79
CA GLN A 452 -37.20 -6.44 -25.76
C GLN A 452 -36.68 -7.76 -25.19
N TYR A 453 -36.10 -8.63 -26.03
CA TYR A 453 -35.49 -9.88 -25.60
C TYR A 453 -34.27 -9.60 -24.71
N ILE A 454 -33.37 -8.70 -25.10
CA ILE A 454 -32.20 -8.30 -24.32
C ILE A 454 -32.63 -7.75 -22.95
N THR A 455 -33.59 -6.82 -22.90
CA THR A 455 -34.08 -6.26 -21.63
C THR A 455 -34.70 -7.33 -20.73
N LYS A 456 -35.56 -8.21 -21.26
CA LYS A 456 -36.20 -9.27 -20.47
C LYS A 456 -35.24 -10.37 -20.04
N MET A 457 -34.18 -10.63 -20.80
CA MET A 457 -33.16 -11.64 -20.48
C MET A 457 -32.05 -11.11 -19.58
N MET A 458 -32.03 -9.80 -19.28
CA MET A 458 -31.02 -9.18 -18.44
C MET A 458 -30.86 -9.90 -17.07
N PRO A 459 -31.94 -10.31 -16.36
CA PRO A 459 -31.80 -11.03 -15.08
C PRO A 459 -31.39 -12.51 -15.21
N ASN A 460 -31.37 -13.08 -16.42
CA ASN A 460 -31.15 -14.52 -16.63
C ASN A 460 -29.75 -14.97 -16.17
N VAL A 461 -28.74 -14.10 -16.27
CA VAL A 461 -27.38 -14.42 -15.78
C VAL A 461 -27.39 -14.60 -14.26
N ALA A 462 -28.08 -13.74 -13.53
CA ALA A 462 -28.29 -13.86 -12.10
C ALA A 462 -29.12 -15.10 -11.75
N PHE A 463 -30.21 -15.35 -12.50
CA PHE A 463 -31.07 -16.51 -12.29
C PHE A 463 -30.34 -17.85 -12.49
N LYS A 464 -29.41 -17.94 -13.45
CA LYS A 464 -28.54 -19.12 -13.59
C LYS A 464 -27.71 -19.41 -12.32
N LYS A 465 -27.30 -18.37 -11.56
CA LYS A 465 -26.63 -18.56 -10.25
C LYS A 465 -27.61 -19.12 -9.21
N VAL A 466 -28.87 -18.67 -9.21
CA VAL A 466 -29.94 -19.23 -8.37
C VAL A 466 -30.16 -20.72 -8.67
N LEU A 467 -30.26 -21.10 -9.94
CA LEU A 467 -30.38 -22.51 -10.36
C LEU A 467 -29.18 -23.36 -9.92
N LYS A 468 -27.97 -22.79 -9.96
CA LYS A 468 -26.77 -23.46 -9.44
C LYS A 468 -26.88 -23.68 -7.93
N ARG A 469 -27.42 -22.71 -7.19
CA ARG A 469 -27.67 -22.81 -5.74
C ARG A 469 -28.72 -23.86 -5.41
N GLN A 470 -29.82 -23.90 -6.14
CA GLN A 470 -30.85 -24.93 -6.00
C GLN A 470 -30.26 -26.34 -6.16
N LYS A 471 -29.48 -26.58 -7.23
CA LYS A 471 -28.80 -27.87 -7.45
C LYS A 471 -27.86 -28.24 -6.31
N TYR A 472 -27.12 -27.26 -5.81
CA TYR A 472 -26.21 -27.41 -4.69
C TYR A 472 -26.96 -27.83 -3.40
N LEU A 473 -28.04 -27.14 -3.05
CA LEU A 473 -28.81 -27.44 -1.83
C LEU A 473 -29.48 -28.82 -1.91
N LYS A 474 -29.96 -29.24 -3.09
CA LYS A 474 -30.49 -30.59 -3.32
C LYS A 474 -29.40 -31.65 -3.14
N LYS A 475 -28.20 -31.41 -3.65
CA LYS A 475 -27.04 -32.29 -3.47
C LYS A 475 -26.64 -32.38 -1.99
N LEU A 476 -26.59 -31.24 -1.29
CA LEU A 476 -26.26 -31.19 0.13
C LEU A 476 -27.22 -32.04 0.98
N ASN A 477 -28.52 -31.96 0.70
CA ASN A 477 -29.51 -32.77 1.39
C ASN A 477 -29.36 -34.27 1.06
N ARG A 478 -29.12 -34.62 -0.20
CA ARG A 478 -28.94 -36.02 -0.63
C ARG A 478 -27.70 -36.66 -0.01
N ASP A 479 -26.58 -35.95 -0.01
CA ASP A 479 -25.29 -36.53 0.36
C ASP A 479 -25.04 -36.49 1.87
N ARG A 480 -25.65 -35.54 2.59
CA ARG A 480 -25.38 -35.30 4.03
C ARG A 480 -26.61 -35.23 4.92
N GLY A 481 -27.83 -35.28 4.37
CA GLY A 481 -29.06 -35.13 5.14
C GLY A 481 -29.27 -33.74 5.75
N ILE A 482 -28.49 -32.73 5.32
CA ILE A 482 -28.56 -31.37 5.84
C ILE A 482 -29.53 -30.55 4.99
N GLN A 483 -30.61 -30.07 5.60
CA GLN A 483 -31.52 -29.12 4.96
C GLN A 483 -30.88 -27.72 4.90
N GLY A 484 -30.25 -27.41 3.77
CA GLY A 484 -29.66 -26.09 3.52
C GLY A 484 -30.72 -25.00 3.27
N TRP A 485 -30.32 -23.74 3.41
CA TRP A 485 -31.18 -22.58 3.24
C TRP A 485 -30.77 -21.77 2.01
N TYR A 486 -31.73 -21.12 1.36
CA TYR A 486 -31.45 -20.01 0.45
C TYR A 486 -31.07 -18.80 1.29
N VAL A 487 -29.88 -18.26 1.05
CA VAL A 487 -29.27 -17.18 1.82
C VAL A 487 -28.64 -16.22 0.84
N ASN A 488 -28.88 -14.92 1.02
CA ASN A 488 -28.17 -13.88 0.29
C ASN A 488 -26.72 -13.83 0.77
N ASP A 489 -25.85 -14.50 0.01
CA ASP A 489 -24.48 -14.74 0.41
C ASP A 489 -23.48 -13.65 -0.01
N ILE A 490 -23.95 -12.57 -0.66
CA ILE A 490 -23.07 -11.49 -1.14
C ILE A 490 -22.34 -10.82 0.05
N GLY A 491 -23.09 -10.24 0.98
CA GLY A 491 -22.50 -9.53 2.14
C GLY A 491 -21.71 -10.45 3.06
N ILE A 492 -22.20 -11.68 3.28
CA ILE A 492 -21.56 -12.70 4.10
C ILE A 492 -20.20 -13.10 3.50
N ASN A 493 -20.14 -13.33 2.18
CA ASN A 493 -18.89 -13.67 1.51
C ASN A 493 -17.87 -12.54 1.57
N TYR A 494 -18.29 -11.27 1.59
CA TYR A 494 -17.36 -10.15 1.76
C TYR A 494 -16.83 -10.02 3.19
N LEU A 495 -17.55 -10.47 4.22
CA LEU A 495 -17.00 -10.52 5.58
C LEU A 495 -16.02 -11.68 5.78
N ILE A 496 -16.29 -12.84 5.17
CA ILE A 496 -15.40 -14.00 5.25
C ILE A 496 -14.15 -13.80 4.37
N HIS A 497 -14.32 -13.19 3.19
CA HIS A 497 -13.26 -12.94 2.22
C HIS A 497 -13.17 -11.44 1.84
N PRO A 498 -12.73 -10.58 2.76
CA PRO A 498 -12.74 -9.12 2.57
C PRO A 498 -11.84 -8.65 1.43
N ASN A 499 -10.75 -9.39 1.13
CA ASN A 499 -9.81 -9.08 0.04
C ASN A 499 -10.45 -8.94 -1.36
N ARG A 500 -11.73 -9.30 -1.54
CA ARG A 500 -12.47 -9.09 -2.80
C ARG A 500 -12.86 -7.63 -3.04
N ILE A 501 -13.08 -6.85 -1.98
CA ILE A 501 -13.54 -5.45 -2.08
C ILE A 501 -12.69 -4.52 -1.21
N TYR A 502 -12.13 -5.03 -0.12
CA TYR A 502 -11.36 -4.26 0.84
C TYR A 502 -9.95 -4.81 0.97
N ASN A 503 -8.95 -3.93 0.85
CA ASN A 503 -7.54 -4.29 0.99
C ASN A 503 -7.17 -4.50 2.46
N GLU A 504 -7.71 -5.57 3.07
CA GLU A 504 -7.55 -5.88 4.48
C GLU A 504 -6.07 -6.01 4.88
N LYS A 505 -5.26 -6.65 4.04
CA LYS A 505 -3.82 -6.80 4.31
C LYS A 505 -3.11 -5.45 4.51
N ILE A 506 -3.42 -4.45 3.68
CA ILE A 506 -2.86 -3.10 3.78
C ILE A 506 -3.33 -2.42 5.07
N ALA A 507 -4.61 -2.54 5.39
CA ALA A 507 -5.17 -2.00 6.63
C ALA A 507 -4.50 -2.62 7.88
N TRP A 508 -4.22 -3.92 7.86
CA TRP A 508 -3.52 -4.64 8.92
C TRP A 508 -2.05 -4.23 9.05
N ILE A 509 -1.35 -3.96 7.95
CA ILE A 509 0.02 -3.41 7.98
C ILE A 509 0.05 -2.11 8.77
N PHE A 510 -0.84 -1.15 8.47
CA PHE A 510 -0.89 0.12 9.20
C PHE A 510 -1.34 -0.03 10.65
N MET A 511 -2.27 -0.94 10.93
CA MET A 511 -2.71 -1.28 12.29
C MET A 511 -1.52 -1.80 13.13
N MET A 512 -0.79 -2.78 12.61
CA MET A 512 0.35 -3.40 13.31
C MET A 512 1.52 -2.43 13.47
N LEU A 513 1.77 -1.57 12.47
CA LEU A 513 2.78 -0.53 12.56
C LEU A 513 2.46 0.44 13.71
N ILE A 514 1.24 1.01 13.75
CA ILE A 514 0.87 1.97 14.79
C ILE A 514 0.79 1.30 16.16
N MET A 515 0.28 0.08 16.25
CA MET A 515 0.25 -0.70 17.49
C MET A 515 1.68 -0.93 18.02
N SER A 516 2.61 -1.40 17.18
CA SER A 516 3.98 -1.65 17.61
C SER A 516 4.67 -0.39 18.13
N VAL A 517 4.48 0.75 17.46
CA VAL A 517 5.02 2.05 17.88
C VAL A 517 4.42 2.47 19.23
N MET A 518 3.09 2.41 19.39
CA MET A 518 2.41 2.82 20.62
C MET A 518 2.77 1.94 21.82
N VAL A 519 2.81 0.62 21.64
CA VAL A 519 3.17 -0.31 22.72
C VAL A 519 4.63 -0.13 23.13
N VAL A 520 5.57 0.02 22.19
CA VAL A 520 6.98 0.28 22.53
C VAL A 520 7.13 1.62 23.26
N ILE A 521 6.41 2.66 22.85
CA ILE A 521 6.39 3.96 23.56
C ILE A 521 5.90 3.78 25.00
N CYS A 522 4.81 3.03 25.21
CA CYS A 522 4.27 2.79 26.54
C CYS A 522 5.29 2.09 27.46
N MET A 523 6.11 1.19 26.90
CA MET A 523 7.03 0.36 27.66
C MET A 523 8.41 1.01 27.87
N ALA A 524 8.93 1.73 26.87
CA ALA A 524 10.34 2.16 26.81
C ALA A 524 10.56 3.67 27.04
N TYR A 525 9.51 4.44 27.35
CA TYR A 525 9.63 5.89 27.51
C TYR A 525 10.50 6.29 28.72
N GLU A 526 10.37 5.63 29.87
CA GLU A 526 11.22 5.95 31.04
C GLU A 526 12.69 5.61 30.76
N GLU A 527 12.96 4.53 30.04
CA GLU A 527 14.31 4.18 29.60
C GLU A 527 14.90 5.24 28.66
N GLN A 528 14.09 5.79 27.74
CA GLN A 528 14.54 6.87 26.85
C GLN A 528 14.95 8.13 27.61
N THR A 529 14.23 8.43 28.70
CA THR A 529 14.48 9.60 29.57
C THR A 529 15.53 9.33 30.65
N GLY A 530 15.90 8.07 30.88
CA GLY A 530 16.76 7.65 32.00
C GLY A 530 16.07 7.70 33.36
N MET A 531 14.74 7.87 33.37
CA MET A 531 13.93 7.94 34.59
C MET A 531 13.56 6.54 35.12
N ASP A 532 13.83 5.50 34.34
CA ASP A 532 13.69 4.09 34.72
C ASP A 532 14.45 3.80 36.03
N ARG A 533 15.71 4.24 36.14
CA ARG A 533 16.54 4.07 37.34
C ARG A 533 15.92 4.68 38.60
N LEU A 534 15.23 5.81 38.47
CA LEU A 534 14.55 6.47 39.59
C LEU A 534 13.19 5.82 39.87
N SER A 535 12.47 5.43 38.83
CA SER A 535 11.19 4.73 38.97
C SER A 535 11.38 3.42 39.70
N ASP A 536 12.40 2.64 39.33
CA ASP A 536 12.68 1.31 39.86
C ASP A 536 13.02 1.31 41.36
N THR A 537 13.50 2.43 41.90
CA THR A 537 13.77 2.59 43.34
C THR A 537 12.52 2.98 44.15
N THR A 538 11.39 3.26 43.50
CA THR A 538 10.12 3.57 44.20
C THR A 538 9.35 2.30 44.58
N MET A 539 8.55 2.38 45.66
CA MET A 539 7.76 1.26 46.21
C MET A 539 6.90 0.53 45.16
N PHE A 540 6.42 1.22 44.13
CA PHE A 540 5.58 0.64 43.08
C PHE A 540 6.23 0.60 41.69
N GLY A 541 7.52 0.94 41.58
CA GLY A 541 8.26 1.05 40.33
C GLY A 541 8.48 -0.24 39.55
N GLY A 542 8.55 -1.38 40.25
CA GLY A 542 8.78 -2.69 39.64
C GLY A 542 7.51 -3.31 39.04
N ARG A 543 7.10 -4.47 39.56
CA ARG A 543 6.00 -5.28 38.97
C ARG A 543 4.66 -4.55 38.87
N LYS A 544 4.33 -3.69 39.84
CA LYS A 544 3.04 -2.97 39.85
C LYS A 544 2.94 -1.98 38.69
N LEU A 545 3.99 -1.18 38.44
CA LEU A 545 4.05 -0.28 37.29
C LEU A 545 4.04 -1.06 35.96
N LEU A 546 4.81 -2.14 35.87
CA LEU A 546 4.82 -3.00 34.68
C LEU A 546 3.42 -3.54 34.35
N ASN A 547 2.68 -4.04 35.34
CA ASN A 547 1.30 -4.50 35.13
C ASN A 547 0.38 -3.36 34.64
N LYS A 548 0.57 -2.13 35.14
CA LYS A 548 -0.21 -0.98 34.65
C LYS A 548 0.13 -0.61 33.20
N LYS A 549 1.41 -0.70 32.79
CA LYS A 549 1.83 -0.52 31.40
C LYS A 549 1.29 -1.60 30.47
N ILE A 550 1.26 -2.86 30.91
CA ILE A 550 0.68 -3.97 30.16
C ILE A 550 -0.82 -3.71 29.92
N ILE A 551 -1.57 -3.35 30.97
CA ILE A 551 -2.99 -2.99 30.84
C ILE A 551 -3.19 -1.82 29.87
N ALA A 552 -2.40 -0.75 30.00
CA ALA A 552 -2.48 0.39 29.07
C ALA A 552 -2.13 0.00 27.61
N SER A 553 -1.16 -0.87 27.40
CA SER A 553 -0.77 -1.37 26.07
C SER A 553 -1.87 -2.23 25.43
N VAL A 554 -2.47 -3.14 26.21
CA VAL A 554 -3.53 -4.04 25.76
C VAL A 554 -4.79 -3.24 25.40
N THR A 555 -5.20 -2.29 26.25
CA THR A 555 -6.37 -1.44 25.99
C THR A 555 -6.19 -0.53 24.78
N VAL A 556 -5.02 0.09 24.59
CA VAL A 556 -4.75 0.89 23.38
C VAL A 556 -4.72 0.01 22.13
N SER A 557 -4.18 -1.21 22.21
CA SER A 557 -4.22 -2.16 21.10
C SER A 557 -5.65 -2.54 20.72
N LEU A 558 -6.55 -2.69 21.70
CA LEU A 558 -7.98 -2.90 21.47
C LEU A 558 -8.66 -1.71 20.77
N VAL A 559 -8.32 -0.48 21.15
CA VAL A 559 -8.82 0.74 20.48
C VAL A 559 -8.34 0.80 19.02
N ILE A 560 -7.07 0.48 18.76
CA ILE A 560 -6.51 0.42 17.40
C ILE A 560 -7.24 -0.67 16.58
N PHE A 561 -7.46 -1.85 17.15
CA PHE A 561 -8.21 -2.93 16.51
C PHE A 561 -9.63 -2.50 16.13
N ALA A 562 -10.32 -1.82 17.03
CA ALA A 562 -11.66 -1.30 16.80
C ALA A 562 -11.68 -0.27 15.66
N ILE A 563 -10.75 0.68 15.64
CA ILE A 563 -10.61 1.68 14.57
C ILE A 563 -10.36 1.01 13.21
N SER A 564 -9.56 -0.04 13.16
CA SER A 564 -9.23 -0.71 11.90
C SER A 564 -10.31 -1.64 11.37
N ASN A 565 -11.06 -2.36 12.23
CA ASN A 565 -11.95 -3.44 11.79
C ASN A 565 -13.44 -3.07 11.82
N LEU A 566 -13.88 -2.22 12.77
CA LEU A 566 -15.31 -1.88 12.89
C LEU A 566 -15.86 -1.05 11.72
N PRO A 567 -15.13 -0.08 11.14
CA PRO A 567 -15.68 0.71 10.02
C PRO A 567 -16.05 -0.14 8.81
N PHE A 568 -15.20 -1.12 8.45
CA PHE A 568 -15.51 -2.06 7.37
C PHE A 568 -16.72 -2.94 7.72
N LEU A 569 -16.77 -3.49 8.94
CA LEU A 569 -17.92 -4.28 9.40
C LEU A 569 -19.23 -3.47 9.29
N ILE A 570 -19.24 -2.23 9.78
CA ILE A 570 -20.41 -1.34 9.73
C ILE A 570 -20.79 -1.01 8.29
N LEU A 571 -19.82 -0.76 7.41
CA LEU A 571 -20.06 -0.47 6.00
C LEU A 571 -20.75 -1.65 5.32
N VAL A 572 -20.23 -2.86 5.48
CA VAL A 572 -20.81 -4.05 4.84
C VAL A 572 -22.22 -4.31 5.38
N ILE A 573 -22.43 -4.22 6.70
CA ILE A 573 -23.77 -4.41 7.31
C ILE A 573 -24.80 -3.39 6.79
N ARG A 574 -24.38 -2.15 6.50
CA ARG A 574 -25.27 -1.12 5.95
C ARG A 574 -25.50 -1.23 4.45
N SER A 575 -24.50 -1.71 3.71
CA SER A 575 -24.54 -1.76 2.24
C SER A 575 -25.19 -3.02 1.68
N TYR A 576 -25.21 -4.13 2.43
CA TYR A 576 -25.74 -5.42 1.98
C TYR A 576 -26.83 -5.93 2.91
N HIS A 577 -27.79 -6.65 2.36
CA HIS A 577 -28.82 -7.31 3.15
C HIS A 577 -28.23 -8.54 3.86
N PHE A 578 -28.34 -8.59 5.19
CA PHE A 578 -27.86 -9.70 6.03
C PHE A 578 -29.05 -10.51 6.50
N SER A 579 -29.52 -11.37 5.63
CA SER A 579 -30.62 -12.27 5.91
C SER A 579 -30.14 -13.72 5.88
N GLY A 580 -30.85 -14.64 6.55
CA GLY A 580 -30.41 -16.03 6.69
C GLY A 580 -29.14 -16.27 7.52
N VAL A 581 -28.71 -15.36 8.39
CA VAL A 581 -27.46 -15.50 9.19
C VAL A 581 -27.55 -16.66 10.22
N MET A 582 -28.76 -17.12 10.52
CA MET A 582 -29.02 -18.30 11.36
C MET A 582 -28.95 -19.62 10.58
N ALA A 583 -28.88 -19.58 9.24
CA ALA A 583 -28.72 -20.77 8.42
C ALA A 583 -27.40 -21.49 8.75
N PRO A 584 -27.34 -22.82 8.56
CA PRO A 584 -26.08 -23.56 8.69
C PRO A 584 -25.08 -23.09 7.62
N ILE A 585 -23.80 -22.95 7.98
CA ILE A 585 -22.72 -22.52 7.07
C ILE A 585 -22.62 -23.39 5.81
N ASN A 586 -23.00 -24.67 5.91
CA ASN A 586 -23.09 -25.61 4.80
C ASN A 586 -24.08 -25.17 3.72
N SER A 587 -24.95 -24.19 3.99
CA SER A 587 -25.80 -23.57 2.97
C SER A 587 -24.98 -22.77 1.96
N LEU A 588 -23.78 -22.29 2.32
CA LEU A 588 -22.86 -21.56 1.45
C LEU A 588 -21.99 -22.50 0.60
N MET A 589 -21.93 -22.24 -0.71
CA MET A 589 -21.03 -22.96 -1.60
C MET A 589 -19.57 -22.85 -1.14
N GLY A 590 -18.86 -23.99 -1.07
CA GLY A 590 -17.48 -24.08 -0.59
C GLY A 590 -17.34 -24.51 0.87
N TYR A 591 -18.43 -24.50 1.64
CA TYR A 591 -18.45 -24.91 3.06
C TYR A 591 -19.22 -26.22 3.28
N GLU A 592 -19.34 -27.06 2.25
CA GLU A 592 -20.06 -28.35 2.29
C GLU A 592 -19.58 -29.24 3.44
N ASN A 593 -18.26 -29.29 3.63
CA ASN A 593 -17.59 -30.19 4.55
C ASN A 593 -17.47 -29.68 5.98
N TRP A 594 -17.95 -28.47 6.27
CA TRP A 594 -17.81 -27.85 7.58
C TRP A 594 -18.81 -28.42 8.60
N ILE A 595 -18.50 -28.21 9.88
CA ILE A 595 -19.40 -28.54 10.99
C ILE A 595 -20.67 -27.69 10.85
N GLN A 596 -21.83 -28.28 11.14
CA GLN A 596 -23.13 -27.61 11.06
C GLN A 596 -23.28 -26.59 12.19
N ILE A 597 -22.77 -25.38 11.96
CA ILE A 597 -22.92 -24.22 12.83
C ILE A 597 -23.58 -23.06 12.08
N PRO A 598 -24.35 -22.20 12.77
CA PRO A 598 -24.92 -20.99 12.18
C PRO A 598 -23.85 -20.08 11.58
N ILE A 599 -24.15 -19.45 10.44
CA ILE A 599 -23.27 -18.48 9.79
C ILE A 599 -22.85 -17.37 10.76
N LEU A 600 -23.74 -16.93 11.66
CA LEU A 600 -23.43 -15.92 12.68
C LEU A 600 -22.24 -16.32 13.55
N ILE A 601 -22.16 -17.58 13.98
CA ILE A 601 -21.07 -18.09 14.82
C ILE A 601 -19.75 -18.06 14.06
N VAL A 602 -19.77 -18.42 12.76
CA VAL A 602 -18.58 -18.35 11.91
C VAL A 602 -18.10 -16.91 11.76
N LEU A 603 -19.01 -15.97 11.49
CA LEU A 603 -18.68 -14.55 11.37
C LEU A 603 -18.09 -13.99 12.67
N MET A 604 -18.70 -14.28 13.82
CA MET A 604 -18.13 -13.92 15.13
C MET A 604 -16.76 -14.56 15.34
N GLY A 605 -16.61 -15.85 14.98
CA GLY A 605 -15.36 -16.59 15.04
C GLY A 605 -14.23 -15.93 14.25
N VAL A 606 -14.49 -15.43 13.04
CA VAL A 606 -13.51 -14.71 12.22
C VAL A 606 -12.98 -13.48 12.98
N TYR A 607 -13.85 -12.67 13.58
CA TYR A 607 -13.42 -11.50 14.34
C TYR A 607 -12.75 -11.84 15.67
N ILE A 608 -13.15 -12.94 16.34
CA ILE A 608 -12.47 -13.45 17.53
C ILE A 608 -11.04 -13.90 17.19
N VAL A 609 -10.85 -14.64 16.09
CA VAL A 609 -9.52 -15.05 15.63
C VAL A 609 -8.66 -13.82 15.31
N LYS A 610 -9.22 -12.83 14.62
CA LYS A 610 -8.53 -11.56 14.35
C LYS A 610 -8.10 -10.84 15.64
N LEU A 611 -8.97 -10.82 16.65
CA LEU A 611 -8.69 -10.26 17.96
C LEU A 611 -7.59 -11.03 18.70
N LEU A 612 -7.60 -12.37 18.65
CA LEU A 612 -6.57 -13.23 19.24
C LEU A 612 -5.20 -12.99 18.60
N ILE A 613 -5.13 -12.89 17.27
CA ILE A 613 -3.89 -12.56 16.55
C ILE A 613 -3.35 -11.21 17.01
N MET A 614 -4.22 -10.20 17.17
CA MET A 614 -3.83 -8.89 17.70
C MET A 614 -3.27 -9.00 19.12
N PHE A 615 -3.92 -9.75 20.02
CA PHE A 615 -3.41 -9.94 21.39
C PHE A 615 -2.05 -10.63 21.41
N ILE A 616 -1.87 -11.69 20.61
CA ILE A 616 -0.57 -12.38 20.48
C ILE A 616 0.50 -11.40 20.01
N ALA A 617 0.20 -10.59 18.99
CA ALA A 617 1.11 -9.58 18.48
C ALA A 617 1.49 -8.54 19.55
N THR A 618 0.51 -8.01 20.29
CA THR A 618 0.76 -7.08 21.40
C THR A 618 1.65 -7.72 22.46
N MET A 619 1.43 -8.98 22.82
CA MET A 619 2.27 -9.70 23.79
C MET A 619 3.70 -9.88 23.28
N VAL A 620 3.87 -10.19 21.99
CA VAL A 620 5.20 -10.24 21.36
C VAL A 620 5.92 -8.90 21.46
N VAL A 621 5.25 -7.77 21.18
CA VAL A 621 5.86 -6.43 21.32
C VAL A 621 6.24 -6.13 22.78
N ILE A 622 5.39 -6.51 23.74
CA ILE A 622 5.67 -6.35 25.17
C ILE A 622 6.90 -7.17 25.56
N LEU A 623 6.99 -8.45 25.13
CA LEU A 623 8.13 -9.32 25.42
C LEU A 623 9.44 -8.77 24.85
N ILE A 624 9.42 -8.29 23.60
CA ILE A 624 10.55 -7.61 22.96
C ILE A 624 10.93 -6.37 23.78
N SER A 625 9.93 -5.58 24.19
CA SER A 625 10.14 -4.35 24.94
C SER A 625 10.71 -4.58 26.34
N CYS A 626 10.42 -5.72 26.96
CA CYS A 626 10.99 -6.09 28.26
C CYS A 626 12.40 -6.66 28.17
N LYS A 627 12.71 -7.45 27.12
CA LYS A 627 14.01 -8.14 26.99
C LYS A 627 15.13 -7.28 26.40
N MET A 628 14.77 -6.31 25.58
CA MET A 628 15.76 -5.49 24.86
C MET A 628 16.05 -4.18 25.61
N THR A 629 17.17 -3.54 25.29
CA THR A 629 17.51 -2.20 25.74
C THR A 629 17.59 -1.23 24.56
N GLY A 630 17.19 0.01 24.79
CA GLY A 630 17.07 1.08 23.82
C GLY A 630 15.73 1.06 23.09
N MET A 631 14.95 2.13 23.25
CA MET A 631 13.67 2.32 22.56
C MET A 631 13.75 2.16 21.04
N VAL A 632 14.81 2.68 20.40
CA VAL A 632 15.00 2.58 18.94
C VAL A 632 15.13 1.12 18.50
N LYS A 633 15.93 0.35 19.25
CA LYS A 633 16.15 -1.07 18.98
C LYS A 633 14.86 -1.88 19.16
N LYS A 634 14.10 -1.60 20.23
CA LYS A 634 12.79 -2.21 20.51
C LYS A 634 11.80 -1.95 19.36
N MET A 635 11.72 -0.71 18.88
CA MET A 635 10.85 -0.33 17.76
C MET A 635 11.24 -1.05 16.48
N ALA A 636 12.52 -1.00 16.10
CA ALA A 636 13.01 -1.62 14.88
C ALA A 636 12.72 -3.12 14.85
N VAL A 637 13.05 -3.85 15.92
CA VAL A 637 12.81 -5.30 16.00
C VAL A 637 11.32 -5.64 16.00
N SER A 638 10.49 -4.87 16.70
CA SER A 638 9.04 -5.09 16.70
C SER A 638 8.42 -4.89 15.31
N ILE A 639 8.83 -3.85 14.60
CA ILE A 639 8.38 -3.58 13.22
C ILE A 639 8.88 -4.69 12.27
N THR A 640 10.14 -5.08 12.37
CA THR A 640 10.72 -6.16 11.55
C THR A 640 10.02 -7.50 11.77
N ILE A 641 9.65 -7.85 13.00
CA ILE A 641 9.01 -9.15 13.28
C ILE A 641 7.53 -9.16 12.87
N LEU A 642 6.80 -8.05 13.06
CA LEU A 642 5.34 -8.03 12.87
C LEU A 642 4.90 -7.48 11.52
N VAL A 643 5.53 -6.42 11.04
CA VAL A 643 5.07 -5.67 9.85
C VAL A 643 5.65 -6.27 8.58
N VAL A 644 6.94 -6.65 8.59
CA VAL A 644 7.62 -7.19 7.40
C VAL A 644 6.97 -8.47 6.86
N PRO A 645 6.59 -9.48 7.68
CA PRO A 645 5.91 -10.66 7.14
C PRO A 645 4.56 -10.35 6.47
N LEU A 646 3.82 -9.35 6.96
CA LEU A 646 2.57 -8.92 6.34
C LEU A 646 2.80 -8.21 5.01
N ILE A 647 3.83 -7.37 4.93
CA ILE A 647 4.27 -6.75 3.68
C ILE A 647 4.66 -7.83 2.66
N ILE A 648 5.40 -8.84 3.09
CA ILE A 648 5.77 -9.98 2.25
C ILE A 648 4.52 -10.68 1.71
N MET A 649 3.54 -10.99 2.56
CA MET A 649 2.27 -11.61 2.16
C MET A 649 1.38 -10.70 1.29
N THR A 650 1.67 -9.40 1.17
CA THR A 650 1.01 -8.51 0.20
C THR A 650 1.70 -8.44 -1.14
N ILE A 651 3.03 -8.62 -1.17
CA ILE A 651 3.84 -8.56 -2.38
C ILE A 651 3.79 -9.91 -3.12
N ILE A 652 3.73 -11.02 -2.39
CA ILE A 652 3.42 -12.37 -2.90
C ILE A 652 1.91 -12.49 -3.16
#